data_AF-S8BAB6-F1
#
_entry.id   AF-S8BAB6-F1
#
_cell.length_a   1.000
_cell.length_b   1.000
_cell.length_c   1.000
_cell.angle_alpha   90.00
_cell.angle_beta   90.00
_cell.angle_gamma   90.00
#
_symmetry.space_group_name_H-M   'P 1'
#
loop_
_entity.id
_entity.type
_entity.pdbx_description
1 polymer ?
#
loop_
_entity_poly.entity_id
_entity_poly.type
_entity_poly.pdbx_seq_one_letter_code
_entity_poly.pdbx_strand_id
1 'polypeptide(L)'
;MMIQITDLPSELLLHIFRFLGGYNKHYPIINCKLTCKRFRDVAQNLPIRAFKLALFHKHQLEWKFTRYLLNHPDSCNQLKRLNVKWCKHHDPTSQVARHCIRKRWIWTKQELRLLKNFSTGPSATSQLTPDTYTAIVLGVNAEALVPFILCFAGNLEYFRLGEYHISVPKAVTYVEPSSPSQAEVLEYYLSDDALLPQEGISADEWSEARDGDENHNHDRAGGRRDPQLDGYVAGTLTQRDDIHFPQGRGKCLWFHVNMCTGDIDAGGYCYLPGLVNVKTLILGENERRMAWELKKTADWSAGRYLAPILFLPRLEFLYVESCSSVVGEPLGFGNLKSEEEEEEEGDDKGNVITSKVRILKMHNSKMTLDELVAAAGVTRDLVDFEAYPNYIYGKLGDTRPLVEALRRCNAGLELDMISIMRKGGEILNGKFYASDYSDDVLIWDPFMITTNTAVTLGPPSFSFQHLATALTLQTELESPESRADLDIVISHYNEDFTELKSIIADIQKIPVIKRLKRRIYLYTKNQHNFNHTDYITRFLDINHTIVAKNEGREGGTYLKHIIENYDTLARHTLFMQAAPHAFSEFLETLSTYFYEDTGVLSLGPYQRCSCGACRDPYNHPIVWNRVPEIYTLTHEKFCPKSGLLLTFKGQMVASNKHIRKTKIEAYERIYDTLRYSLNLDRPAAIWGFYEESVTNPYFGHSLERSWMTLFHCVRPELARTCERNRQLDRRSGHLRRDACQCVMKRGKDNGGAQLELFPKIRSIQWGNFSL
;
A
#
# COMPACT_ATOMS: atom_id res chain seq x y z
N MET A 1 1.36 13.11 -32.66
CA MET A 1 1.43 13.25 -31.19
C MET A 1 1.12 14.71 -30.87
N MET A 2 -0.05 15.02 -30.29
CA MET A 2 -0.38 16.39 -29.87
C MET A 2 0.31 16.65 -28.53
N ILE A 3 1.28 17.55 -28.52
CA ILE A 3 1.94 18.02 -27.29
C ILE A 3 1.04 19.11 -26.69
N GLN A 4 0.67 18.99 -25.41
CA GLN A 4 -0.08 20.06 -24.77
C GLN A 4 0.84 21.24 -24.49
N ILE A 5 0.30 22.46 -24.61
CA ILE A 5 1.06 23.69 -24.36
C ILE A 5 1.65 23.74 -22.94
N THR A 6 1.01 23.05 -21.98
CA THR A 6 1.46 22.90 -20.59
C THR A 6 2.69 22.01 -20.42
N ASP A 7 2.99 21.17 -21.42
CA ASP A 7 4.12 20.24 -21.39
C ASP A 7 5.37 20.84 -22.08
N LEU A 8 5.23 22.05 -22.64
CA LEU A 8 6.35 22.73 -23.27
C LEU A 8 7.29 23.31 -22.20
N PRO A 9 8.61 23.17 -22.38
CA PRO A 9 9.60 23.86 -21.55
C PRO A 9 9.33 25.37 -21.52
N SER A 10 9.58 25.99 -20.38
CA SER A 10 9.37 27.43 -20.17
C SER A 10 10.10 28.27 -21.23
N GLU A 11 11.25 27.83 -21.70
CA GLU A 11 12.05 28.45 -22.76
C GLU A 11 11.33 28.44 -24.11
N LEU A 12 10.64 27.34 -24.42
CA LEU A 12 9.84 27.16 -25.64
C LEU A 12 8.56 28.00 -25.58
N LEU A 13 7.90 28.05 -24.42
CA LEU A 13 6.75 28.94 -24.19
C LEU A 13 7.15 30.40 -24.34
N LEU A 14 8.27 30.80 -23.72
CA LEU A 14 8.83 32.15 -23.88
C LEU A 14 9.15 32.46 -25.34
N HIS A 15 9.68 31.49 -26.10
CA HIS A 15 9.91 31.63 -27.54
C HIS A 15 8.62 31.81 -28.34
N ILE A 16 7.59 31.00 -28.09
CA ILE A 16 6.27 31.11 -28.72
C ILE A 16 5.68 32.50 -28.43
N PHE A 17 5.72 32.92 -27.17
CA PHE A 17 5.25 34.23 -26.74
C PHE A 17 6.05 35.39 -27.33
N ARG A 18 7.37 35.22 -27.53
CA ARG A 18 8.23 36.18 -28.24
C ARG A 18 7.82 36.31 -29.71
N PHE A 19 7.50 35.19 -30.35
CA PHE A 19 7.11 35.13 -31.76
C PHE A 19 5.73 35.74 -32.01
N LEU A 20 4.78 35.50 -31.10
CA LEU A 20 3.44 36.09 -31.16
C LEU A 20 3.42 37.61 -30.89
N GLY A 21 4.48 38.16 -30.29
CA GLY A 21 4.55 39.56 -29.89
C GLY A 21 4.92 40.55 -31.00
N GLY A 22 5.38 40.10 -32.17
CA GLY A 22 5.92 40.97 -33.22
C GLY A 22 7.18 41.74 -32.80
N TYR A 23 7.95 42.27 -33.76
CA TYR A 23 9.29 42.86 -33.55
C TYR A 23 9.37 44.10 -32.63
N ASN A 24 8.26 44.59 -32.06
CA ASN A 24 8.24 45.78 -31.21
C ASN A 24 8.48 45.43 -29.73
N LYS A 25 9.64 45.82 -29.20
CA LYS A 25 10.23 45.39 -27.90
C LYS A 25 9.40 45.63 -26.62
N HIS A 26 8.24 46.30 -26.66
CA HIS A 26 7.39 46.56 -25.48
C HIS A 26 5.99 45.91 -25.52
N TYR A 27 5.52 45.42 -26.67
CA TYR A 27 4.21 44.76 -26.81
C TYR A 27 4.13 43.29 -26.35
N PRO A 28 5.21 42.46 -26.33
CA PRO A 28 5.11 41.04 -26.01
C PRO A 28 4.57 40.77 -24.60
N ILE A 29 5.01 41.51 -23.59
CA ILE A 29 4.63 41.26 -22.19
C ILE A 29 3.15 41.57 -21.95
N ILE A 30 2.63 42.67 -22.50
CA ILE A 30 1.21 43.03 -22.36
C ILE A 30 0.34 41.98 -23.05
N ASN A 31 0.70 41.53 -24.25
CA ASN A 31 -0.03 40.49 -24.97
C ASN A 31 0.05 39.13 -24.27
N CYS A 32 1.19 38.79 -23.64
CA CYS A 32 1.31 37.60 -22.79
C CYS A 32 0.39 37.70 -21.57
N LYS A 33 0.40 38.84 -20.87
CA LYS A 33 -0.49 39.08 -19.73
C LYS A 33 -1.97 38.97 -20.15
N LEU A 34 -2.34 39.57 -21.28
CA LEU A 34 -3.69 39.48 -21.84
C LEU A 34 -4.05 38.05 -22.27
N THR A 35 -3.12 37.31 -22.85
CA THR A 35 -3.32 35.92 -23.28
C THR A 35 -3.47 35.01 -22.07
N CYS A 36 -2.62 35.15 -21.05
CA CYS A 36 -2.76 34.45 -19.77
C CYS A 36 -4.06 34.83 -19.06
N LYS A 37 -4.46 36.11 -19.11
CA LYS A 37 -5.77 36.55 -18.60
C LYS A 37 -6.90 35.88 -19.35
N ARG A 38 -6.88 35.85 -20.69
CA ARG A 38 -7.89 35.15 -21.50
C ARG A 38 -7.92 33.65 -21.24
N PHE A 39 -6.77 32.98 -21.12
CA PHE A 39 -6.72 31.56 -20.76
C PHE A 39 -7.26 31.33 -19.36
N ARG A 40 -6.98 32.22 -18.41
CA ARG A 40 -7.60 32.21 -17.08
C ARG A 40 -9.11 32.36 -17.22
N ASP A 41 -9.61 33.37 -17.91
CA ASP A 41 -11.04 33.62 -18.12
C ASP A 41 -11.73 32.41 -18.79
N VAL A 42 -11.08 31.77 -19.78
CA VAL A 42 -11.58 30.55 -20.41
C VAL A 42 -11.56 29.38 -19.44
N ALA A 43 -10.46 29.17 -18.71
CA ALA A 43 -10.32 28.10 -17.73
C ALA A 43 -11.35 28.22 -16.59
N GLN A 44 -11.68 29.44 -16.17
CA GLN A 44 -12.72 29.72 -15.17
C GLN A 44 -14.11 29.29 -15.64
N ASN A 45 -14.34 29.22 -16.95
CA ASN A 45 -15.58 28.76 -17.55
C ASN A 45 -15.58 27.27 -17.93
N LEU A 46 -14.45 26.57 -17.74
CA LEU A 46 -14.39 25.15 -18.06
C LEU A 46 -15.19 24.35 -17.03
N PRO A 47 -16.09 23.46 -17.48
CA PRO A 47 -16.91 22.67 -16.57
C PRO A 47 -16.04 21.65 -15.82
N ILE A 48 -15.90 21.83 -14.51
CA ILE A 48 -15.16 20.91 -13.65
C ILE A 48 -16.07 19.73 -13.30
N ARG A 49 -16.16 18.71 -14.15
CA ARG A 49 -17.00 17.52 -13.89
C ARG A 49 -16.37 16.53 -12.91
N ALA A 50 -15.05 16.42 -12.95
CA ALA A 50 -14.27 15.54 -12.08
C ALA A 50 -13.00 16.26 -11.65
N PHE A 51 -12.65 16.16 -10.37
CA PHE A 51 -11.47 16.82 -9.82
C PHE A 51 -10.67 15.86 -8.94
N LYS A 52 -9.34 15.95 -9.04
CA LYS A 52 -8.40 15.22 -8.20
C LYS A 52 -7.67 16.20 -7.30
N LEU A 53 -8.04 16.24 -6.03
CA LEU A 53 -7.44 17.09 -5.01
C LEU A 53 -6.21 16.40 -4.42
N ALA A 54 -5.02 16.93 -4.67
CA ALA A 54 -3.78 16.40 -4.09
C ALA A 54 -3.45 17.16 -2.80
N LEU A 55 -3.67 16.55 -1.64
CA LEU A 55 -3.33 17.15 -0.34
C LEU A 55 -1.83 17.03 -0.07
N PHE A 56 -1.28 18.05 0.60
CA PHE A 56 0.14 18.16 0.97
C PHE A 56 1.06 18.14 -0.26
N HIS A 57 0.56 18.56 -1.41
CA HIS A 57 1.38 18.63 -2.61
C HIS A 57 2.38 19.77 -2.49
N LYS A 58 3.61 19.60 -2.99
CA LYS A 58 4.68 20.63 -2.95
C LYS A 58 4.29 21.98 -3.56
N HIS A 59 3.26 22.00 -4.41
CA HIS A 59 2.74 23.21 -5.07
C HIS A 59 1.44 23.74 -4.44
N GLN A 60 1.01 23.19 -3.30
CA GLN A 60 -0.19 23.59 -2.55
C GLN A 60 -1.43 23.73 -3.45
N LEU A 61 -1.67 22.70 -4.28
CA LEU A 61 -2.74 22.72 -5.29
C LEU A 61 -4.12 22.83 -4.63
N GLU A 62 -4.27 22.25 -3.45
CA GLU A 62 -5.45 22.32 -2.61
C GLU A 62 -5.79 23.75 -2.20
N TRP A 63 -4.81 24.52 -1.75
CA TRP A 63 -5.01 25.91 -1.35
C TRP A 63 -5.30 26.80 -2.56
N LYS A 64 -4.57 26.62 -3.66
CA LYS A 64 -4.81 27.35 -4.92
C LYS A 64 -6.22 27.08 -5.45
N PHE A 65 -6.70 25.84 -5.36
CA PHE A 65 -8.07 25.50 -5.74
C PHE A 65 -9.10 26.12 -4.78
N THR A 66 -8.86 26.10 -3.48
CA THR A 66 -9.74 26.76 -2.50
C THR A 66 -9.85 28.27 -2.74
N ARG A 67 -8.73 28.95 -3.02
CA ARG A 67 -8.73 30.39 -3.39
C ARG A 67 -9.56 30.64 -4.64
N TYR A 68 -9.47 29.76 -5.62
CA TYR A 68 -10.29 29.83 -6.81
C TYR A 68 -11.78 29.70 -6.48
N LEU A 69 -12.18 28.75 -5.64
CA LEU A 69 -13.57 28.57 -5.22
C LEU A 69 -14.12 29.76 -4.41
N LEU A 70 -13.31 30.37 -3.55
CA LEU A 70 -13.69 31.58 -2.82
C LEU A 70 -14.11 32.72 -3.74
N ASN A 71 -13.43 32.85 -4.89
CA ASN A 71 -13.73 33.89 -5.88
C ASN A 71 -14.80 33.47 -6.90
N HIS A 72 -15.02 32.16 -7.06
CA HIS A 72 -15.90 31.59 -8.07
C HIS A 72 -16.71 30.40 -7.48
N PRO A 73 -17.62 30.67 -6.52
CA PRO A 73 -18.31 29.62 -5.77
C PRO A 73 -19.09 28.64 -6.65
N ASP A 74 -19.63 29.12 -7.77
CA ASP A 74 -20.43 28.33 -8.71
C ASP A 74 -19.61 27.34 -9.57
N SER A 75 -18.28 27.43 -9.54
CA SER A 75 -17.41 26.59 -10.40
C SER A 75 -17.52 25.10 -10.11
N CYS A 76 -17.95 24.75 -8.89
CA CYS A 76 -18.20 23.37 -8.47
C CYS A 76 -19.64 22.90 -8.75
N ASN A 77 -20.53 23.73 -9.30
CA ASN A 77 -21.91 23.32 -9.61
C ASN A 77 -21.97 22.13 -10.59
N GLN A 78 -20.94 21.93 -11.40
CA GLN A 78 -20.87 20.80 -12.33
C GLN A 78 -20.03 19.62 -11.80
N LEU A 79 -19.43 19.75 -10.61
CA LEU A 79 -18.56 18.73 -10.03
C LEU A 79 -19.37 17.53 -9.58
N LYS A 80 -19.18 16.41 -10.28
CA LYS A 80 -19.82 15.11 -10.00
C LYS A 80 -18.90 14.14 -9.29
N ARG A 81 -17.58 14.30 -9.45
CA ARG A 81 -16.56 13.39 -8.92
C ARG A 81 -15.42 14.14 -8.23
N LEU A 82 -15.16 13.81 -6.98
CA LEU A 82 -14.02 14.34 -6.22
C LEU A 82 -13.17 13.18 -5.70
N ASN A 83 -11.89 13.18 -6.09
CA ASN A 83 -10.90 12.21 -5.64
C ASN A 83 -9.81 12.91 -4.85
N VAL A 84 -9.69 12.62 -3.57
CA VAL A 84 -8.62 13.12 -2.73
C VAL A 84 -7.45 12.14 -2.79
N LYS A 85 -6.26 12.67 -3.10
CA LYS A 85 -5.00 11.96 -3.08
C LYS A 85 -4.12 12.57 -1.99
N TRP A 86 -3.76 11.77 -1.00
CA TRP A 86 -2.78 12.15 0.01
C TRP A 86 -1.38 11.97 -0.59
N CYS A 87 -0.63 13.04 -0.74
CA CYS A 87 0.74 12.94 -1.22
C CYS A 87 1.60 12.31 -0.11
N LYS A 88 1.77 10.97 -0.15
CA LYS A 88 2.67 10.26 0.75
C LYS A 88 4.09 10.80 0.54
N HIS A 89 4.69 11.31 1.61
CA HIS A 89 6.12 11.42 1.64
C HIS A 89 6.66 10.06 2.10
N HIS A 90 7.32 9.34 1.18
CA HIS A 90 7.92 8.02 1.43
C HIS A 90 8.88 7.97 2.62
N ASP A 91 9.25 9.13 3.15
CA ASP A 91 10.03 9.25 4.36
C ASP A 91 9.51 10.45 5.18
N PRO A 92 8.75 10.23 6.27
CA PRO A 92 8.35 11.30 7.19
C PRO A 92 9.55 11.96 7.87
N THR A 93 10.73 11.33 7.82
CA THR A 93 11.99 11.94 8.27
C THR A 93 12.65 12.80 7.19
N SER A 94 12.25 12.68 5.92
CA SER A 94 12.83 13.50 4.85
C SER A 94 12.52 14.98 5.06
N GLN A 95 13.53 15.81 4.79
CA GLN A 95 13.42 17.26 4.93
C GLN A 95 12.32 17.85 4.03
N VAL A 96 12.06 17.22 2.88
CA VAL A 96 11.01 17.61 1.93
C VAL A 96 9.61 17.36 2.50
N ALA A 97 9.40 16.24 3.21
CA ALA A 97 8.14 15.95 3.90
C ALA A 97 7.84 16.99 4.98
N ARG A 98 8.86 17.33 5.75
CA ARG A 98 8.77 18.37 6.76
C ARG A 98 8.45 19.72 6.12
N HIS A 99 9.05 20.04 4.97
CA HIS A 99 8.81 21.33 4.29
C HIS A 99 7.38 21.50 3.78
N CYS A 100 6.79 20.45 3.19
CA CYS A 100 5.45 20.54 2.61
C CYS A 100 4.33 20.64 3.67
N ILE A 101 4.49 19.96 4.81
CA ILE A 101 3.53 20.04 5.94
C ILE A 101 3.62 21.39 6.67
N ARG A 102 4.78 22.08 6.57
CA ARG A 102 5.08 23.28 7.37
C ARG A 102 4.74 24.61 6.70
N LYS A 103 4.50 24.65 5.39
CA LYS A 103 4.14 25.91 4.74
C LYS A 103 2.68 26.26 5.04
N ARG A 104 2.50 27.21 5.96
CA ARG A 104 1.24 27.96 6.11
C ARG A 104 0.93 28.64 4.79
N TRP A 105 -0.33 28.61 4.37
CA TRP A 105 -0.74 29.46 3.26
C TRP A 105 -1.28 30.79 3.78
N ILE A 106 -1.07 31.85 3.01
CA ILE A 106 -1.40 33.22 3.40
C ILE A 106 -2.59 33.68 2.58
N TRP A 107 -3.67 34.05 3.25
CA TRP A 107 -4.83 34.67 2.62
C TRP A 107 -4.58 36.17 2.43
N THR A 108 -5.04 36.71 1.32
CA THR A 108 -5.13 38.15 1.14
C THR A 108 -6.24 38.73 2.04
N LYS A 109 -6.15 40.04 2.34
CA LYS A 109 -7.20 40.78 3.06
C LYS A 109 -8.59 40.59 2.42
N GLN A 110 -8.66 40.62 1.08
CA GLN A 110 -9.90 40.37 0.34
C GLN A 110 -10.42 38.94 0.55
N GLU A 111 -9.54 37.92 0.49
CA GLU A 111 -9.93 36.52 0.72
C GLU A 111 -10.38 36.28 2.16
N LEU A 112 -9.75 36.93 3.15
CA LEU A 112 -10.20 36.89 4.54
C LEU A 112 -11.59 37.50 4.71
N ARG A 113 -11.92 38.58 4.00
CA ARG A 113 -13.29 39.12 3.96
C ARG A 113 -14.27 38.17 3.30
N LEU A 114 -13.88 37.50 2.21
CA LEU A 114 -14.72 36.49 1.55
C LEU A 114 -14.96 35.29 2.48
N LEU A 115 -13.94 34.83 3.19
CA LEU A 115 -14.07 33.81 4.23
C LEU A 115 -15.01 34.30 5.35
N LYS A 116 -14.81 35.52 5.88
CA LYS A 116 -15.67 36.10 6.92
C LYS A 116 -17.13 36.17 6.47
N ASN A 117 -17.39 36.65 5.26
CA ASN A 117 -18.74 36.69 4.67
C ASN A 117 -19.32 35.29 4.50
N PHE A 118 -18.50 34.30 4.12
CA PHE A 118 -18.90 32.91 4.09
C PHE A 118 -19.30 32.41 5.49
N SER A 119 -18.59 32.83 6.54
CA SER A 119 -18.93 32.50 7.93
C SER A 119 -20.06 33.33 8.54
N THR A 120 -20.56 34.37 7.91
CA THR A 120 -21.72 35.13 8.45
C THR A 120 -22.96 34.95 7.60
N GLY A 121 -22.82 34.29 6.44
CA GLY A 121 -23.90 34.01 5.52
C GLY A 121 -24.90 32.98 6.08
N PRO A 122 -26.22 33.21 5.88
CA PRO A 122 -27.28 32.33 6.39
C PRO A 122 -27.23 30.90 5.81
N SER A 123 -26.44 30.65 4.77
CA SER A 123 -26.29 29.35 4.11
C SER A 123 -25.02 28.58 4.45
N ALA A 124 -23.99 29.20 5.04
CA ALA A 124 -22.63 28.64 5.03
C ALA A 124 -21.99 28.48 6.42
N THR A 125 -22.33 29.31 7.43
CA THR A 125 -21.75 29.15 8.77
C THR A 125 -22.21 27.92 9.52
N SER A 126 -23.43 27.45 9.25
CA SER A 126 -23.99 26.28 9.93
C SER A 126 -23.29 24.97 9.55
N GLN A 127 -22.47 24.98 8.50
CA GLN A 127 -22.00 23.76 7.84
C GLN A 127 -20.60 23.32 8.29
N LEU A 128 -19.72 24.27 8.66
CA LEU A 128 -18.38 23.97 9.14
C LEU A 128 -18.28 24.16 10.66
N THR A 129 -17.52 23.28 11.33
CA THR A 129 -17.23 23.46 12.74
C THR A 129 -16.32 24.69 12.95
N PRO A 130 -16.46 25.40 14.10
CA PRO A 130 -15.59 26.53 14.44
C PRO A 130 -14.09 26.18 14.34
N ASP A 131 -13.71 24.97 14.74
CA ASP A 131 -12.31 24.50 14.67
C ASP A 131 -11.83 24.36 13.23
N THR A 132 -12.65 23.76 12.36
CA THR A 132 -12.32 23.60 10.94
C THR A 132 -12.14 24.95 10.28
N TYR A 133 -13.08 25.85 10.57
CA TYR A 133 -13.04 27.20 10.06
C TYR A 133 -11.81 27.97 10.54
N THR A 134 -11.46 27.83 11.82
CA THR A 134 -10.24 28.39 12.41
C THR A 134 -8.99 27.85 11.71
N ALA A 135 -8.90 26.55 11.44
CA ALA A 135 -7.78 25.96 10.71
C ALA A 135 -7.66 26.54 9.29
N ILE A 136 -8.79 26.72 8.60
CA ILE A 136 -8.83 27.34 7.25
C ILE A 136 -8.34 28.78 7.30
N VAL A 137 -8.88 29.64 8.18
CA VAL A 137 -8.49 31.05 8.32
C VAL A 137 -7.03 31.20 8.72
N LEU A 138 -6.57 30.36 9.65
CA LEU A 138 -5.17 30.32 10.03
C LEU A 138 -4.27 29.74 8.93
N GLY A 139 -4.84 29.16 7.88
CA GLY A 139 -4.10 28.59 6.78
C GLY A 139 -3.21 27.42 7.16
N VAL A 140 -3.73 26.56 8.05
CA VAL A 140 -3.05 25.39 8.60
C VAL A 140 -3.79 24.12 8.22
N ASN A 141 -3.03 23.04 8.00
CA ASN A 141 -3.50 21.70 7.64
C ASN A 141 -4.38 21.65 6.38
N ALA A 142 -3.78 21.27 5.25
CA ALA A 142 -4.43 21.10 3.94
C ALA A 142 -5.73 20.27 3.98
N GLU A 143 -5.86 19.35 4.92
CA GLU A 143 -7.04 18.50 5.07
C GLU A 143 -8.29 19.27 5.50
N ALA A 144 -8.14 20.37 6.26
CA ALA A 144 -9.25 21.26 6.62
C ALA A 144 -9.91 21.91 5.39
N LEU A 145 -9.21 21.96 4.24
CA LEU A 145 -9.77 22.46 2.99
C LEU A 145 -10.75 21.48 2.34
N VAL A 146 -10.71 20.18 2.68
CA VAL A 146 -11.63 19.18 2.13
C VAL A 146 -13.10 19.49 2.48
N PRO A 147 -13.50 19.63 3.76
CA PRO A 147 -14.88 20.00 4.09
C PRO A 147 -15.27 21.36 3.53
N PHE A 148 -14.33 22.32 3.43
CA PHE A 148 -14.59 23.61 2.79
C PHE A 148 -14.96 23.48 1.31
N ILE A 149 -14.21 22.68 0.55
CA ILE A 149 -14.50 22.41 -0.87
C ILE A 149 -15.88 21.74 -1.02
N LEU A 150 -16.25 20.85 -0.09
CA LEU A 150 -17.55 20.18 -0.09
C LEU A 150 -18.72 21.17 0.11
N CYS A 151 -18.52 22.34 0.71
CA CYS A 151 -19.56 23.38 0.76
C CYS A 151 -19.95 23.91 -0.63
N PHE A 152 -19.04 23.87 -1.61
CA PHE A 152 -19.30 24.34 -2.98
C PHE A 152 -19.73 23.20 -3.93
N ALA A 153 -19.55 21.95 -3.53
CA ALA A 153 -19.71 20.78 -4.40
C ALA A 153 -21.12 20.18 -4.36
N GLY A 154 -22.18 21.01 -4.34
CA GLY A 154 -23.57 20.55 -4.07
C GLY A 154 -24.11 19.45 -5.00
N ASN A 155 -23.52 19.25 -6.17
CA ASN A 155 -23.93 18.23 -7.15
C ASN A 155 -23.05 16.97 -7.17
N LEU A 156 -22.16 16.81 -6.19
CA LEU A 156 -21.23 15.69 -6.09
C LEU A 156 -21.97 14.36 -5.90
N GLU A 157 -21.65 13.38 -6.74
CA GLU A 157 -22.27 12.03 -6.71
C GLU A 157 -21.28 10.96 -6.26
N TYR A 158 -19.99 11.20 -6.42
CA TYR A 158 -18.93 10.27 -6.07
C TYR A 158 -17.82 11.02 -5.33
N PHE A 159 -17.49 10.52 -4.15
CA PHE A 159 -16.45 11.07 -3.31
C PHE A 159 -15.50 9.97 -2.82
N ARG A 160 -14.21 10.12 -3.11
CA ARG A 160 -13.15 9.27 -2.57
C ARG A 160 -12.21 10.12 -1.74
N LEU A 161 -12.15 9.85 -0.45
CA LEU A 161 -11.24 10.54 0.47
C LEU A 161 -9.79 10.02 0.34
N GLY A 162 -9.60 8.77 -0.11
CA GLY A 162 -8.27 8.15 -0.26
C GLY A 162 -7.69 7.65 1.08
N GLU A 163 -6.51 7.01 1.03
CA GLU A 163 -5.82 6.52 2.22
C GLU A 163 -5.20 7.70 2.98
N TYR A 164 -5.80 8.00 4.13
CA TYR A 164 -5.34 9.07 4.99
C TYR A 164 -4.32 8.52 6.00
N HIS A 165 -3.33 9.34 6.36
CA HIS A 165 -2.38 9.03 7.42
C HIS A 165 -2.58 10.02 8.59
N ILE A 166 -3.26 9.59 9.67
CA ILE A 166 -3.35 10.39 10.91
C ILE A 166 -1.98 10.55 11.59
N SER A 167 -0.95 9.79 11.17
CA SER A 167 0.43 10.00 11.59
C SER A 167 1.04 11.25 10.94
N VAL A 168 0.40 12.42 11.10
CA VAL A 168 1.11 13.68 10.94
C VAL A 168 2.12 13.71 12.10
N PRO A 169 3.44 13.72 11.83
CA PRO A 169 4.44 13.77 12.89
C PRO A 169 4.11 14.92 13.83
N LYS A 170 4.18 14.73 15.16
CA LYS A 170 4.05 15.79 16.18
C LYS A 170 4.67 17.08 15.63
N ALA A 171 3.81 17.98 15.16
CA ALA A 171 4.21 18.96 14.18
C ALA A 171 4.77 20.16 14.91
N VAL A 172 6.09 20.19 15.08
CA VAL A 172 6.79 21.42 15.45
C VAL A 172 6.53 22.42 14.32
N THR A 173 5.62 23.37 14.55
CA THR A 173 5.34 24.48 13.65
C THR A 173 6.60 25.33 13.53
N TYR A 174 7.05 25.58 12.29
CA TYR A 174 8.07 26.58 12.02
C TYR A 174 7.32 27.81 11.53
N VAL A 175 7.28 28.86 12.35
CA VAL A 175 6.83 30.17 11.89
C VAL A 175 7.93 30.70 10.97
N GLU A 176 7.67 30.80 9.66
CA GLU A 176 8.56 31.57 8.80
C GLU A 176 8.61 33.01 9.34
N PRO A 177 9.78 33.60 9.61
CA PRO A 177 9.87 34.92 10.26
C PRO A 177 9.15 36.04 9.52
N SER A 178 8.91 35.88 8.21
CA SER A 178 8.22 36.82 7.33
C SER A 178 6.72 36.56 7.18
N SER A 179 6.20 35.46 7.70
CA SER A 179 4.77 35.21 7.69
C SER A 179 4.09 36.00 8.82
N PRO A 180 2.86 36.50 8.58
CA PRO A 180 2.07 37.07 9.66
C PRO A 180 1.87 36.04 10.77
N SER A 181 1.91 36.51 12.01
CA SER A 181 1.64 35.68 13.18
C SER A 181 0.20 35.16 13.15
N GLN A 182 -0.08 34.12 13.94
CA GLN A 182 -1.46 33.65 14.09
C GLN A 182 -2.34 34.72 14.73
N ALA A 183 -1.78 35.49 15.67
CA ALA A 183 -2.46 36.60 16.33
C ALA A 183 -2.82 37.70 15.33
N GLU A 184 -1.91 38.11 14.45
CA GLU A 184 -2.18 39.14 13.42
C GLU A 184 -3.30 38.72 12.46
N VAL A 185 -3.32 37.45 12.02
CA VAL A 185 -4.38 36.96 11.14
C VAL A 185 -5.73 36.89 11.85
N LEU A 186 -5.75 36.45 13.12
CA LEU A 186 -6.98 36.40 13.92
C LEU A 186 -7.46 37.80 14.29
N GLU A 187 -6.57 38.72 14.65
CA GLU A 187 -6.90 40.11 14.95
C GLU A 187 -7.52 40.79 13.74
N TYR A 188 -6.91 40.64 12.55
CA TYR A 188 -7.50 41.15 11.32
C TYR A 188 -8.88 40.53 11.05
N TYR A 189 -8.99 39.20 11.20
CA TYR A 189 -10.23 38.47 10.94
C TYR A 189 -11.38 38.86 11.89
N LEU A 190 -11.05 39.06 13.17
CA LEU A 190 -11.99 39.42 14.24
C LEU A 190 -12.28 40.93 14.29
N SER A 191 -11.45 41.77 13.65
CA SER A 191 -11.70 43.20 13.60
C SER A 191 -13.01 43.53 12.88
N ASP A 192 -13.74 44.50 13.41
CA ASP A 192 -15.03 44.93 12.88
C ASP A 192 -14.80 45.77 11.60
N ASP A 193 -15.44 45.39 10.48
CA ASP A 193 -15.15 45.97 9.16
C ASP A 193 -15.49 47.47 9.08
N ALA A 194 -16.31 47.96 10.01
CA ALA A 194 -16.71 49.37 10.12
C ALA A 194 -15.58 50.33 10.54
N LEU A 195 -14.46 49.82 11.07
CA LEU A 195 -13.37 50.63 11.62
C LEU A 195 -12.07 50.60 10.80
N LEU A 196 -11.99 49.76 9.76
CA LEU A 196 -10.82 49.70 8.89
C LEU A 196 -10.89 50.82 7.85
N PRO A 197 -9.92 51.75 7.79
CA PRO A 197 -9.97 52.87 6.84
C PRO A 197 -10.08 52.35 5.41
N GLN A 198 -11.10 52.84 4.68
CA GLN A 198 -11.31 52.53 3.25
C GLN A 198 -10.23 53.15 2.34
N GLU A 199 -9.26 53.88 2.90
CA GLU A 199 -8.31 54.66 2.12
C GLU A 199 -7.04 53.86 1.78
N GLY A 200 -6.88 53.56 0.49
CA GLY A 200 -5.58 53.61 -0.20
C GLY A 200 -4.55 52.53 0.10
N ILE A 201 -4.82 51.53 0.94
CA ILE A 201 -3.91 50.40 1.11
C ILE A 201 -3.96 49.56 -0.16
N SER A 202 -2.90 49.68 -0.98
CA SER A 202 -2.64 48.80 -2.11
C SER A 202 -2.91 47.35 -1.68
N ALA A 203 -3.73 46.63 -2.46
CA ALA A 203 -4.11 45.24 -2.22
C ALA A 203 -2.90 44.26 -2.21
N ASP A 204 -1.67 44.76 -2.34
CA ASP A 204 -0.45 44.00 -2.59
C ASP A 204 0.41 43.72 -1.33
N GLU A 205 0.12 44.31 -0.16
CA GLU A 205 1.08 44.22 0.97
C GLU A 205 1.33 42.79 1.49
N TRP A 206 0.44 41.84 1.23
CA TRP A 206 0.60 40.44 1.68
C TRP A 206 0.80 39.45 0.51
N SER A 207 0.63 39.88 -0.74
CA SER A 207 0.31 38.96 -1.85
C SER A 207 1.47 38.63 -2.82
N GLU A 208 2.63 39.27 -2.73
CA GLU A 208 3.71 39.07 -3.72
C GLU A 208 5.02 38.44 -3.20
N ALA A 209 5.11 38.08 -1.92
CA ALA A 209 6.32 37.44 -1.40
C ALA A 209 6.44 35.96 -1.84
N ARG A 210 7.14 35.76 -2.97
CA ARG A 210 7.92 34.57 -3.36
C ARG A 210 7.15 33.32 -3.83
N ASP A 211 6.66 33.35 -5.07
CA ASP A 211 6.43 32.13 -5.88
C ASP A 211 7.60 31.84 -6.86
N GLY A 212 8.70 32.60 -6.80
CA GLY A 212 9.87 32.38 -7.66
C GLY A 212 11.17 32.95 -7.11
N ASP A 213 11.92 32.15 -6.35
CA ASP A 213 13.37 31.91 -6.51
C ASP A 213 13.86 31.07 -5.32
N GLU A 214 14.18 29.79 -5.54
CA GLU A 214 14.82 28.94 -4.51
C GLU A 214 16.35 29.14 -4.45
N ASN A 215 16.90 30.17 -5.12
CA ASN A 215 18.34 30.29 -5.37
C ASN A 215 19.01 31.62 -4.94
N HIS A 216 18.52 32.29 -3.89
CA HIS A 216 19.22 33.45 -3.34
C HIS A 216 19.63 33.31 -1.88
N ASN A 217 20.97 33.30 -1.70
CA ASN A 217 21.71 33.33 -0.44
C ASN A 217 21.22 34.44 0.49
N HIS A 218 21.07 34.07 1.76
CA HIS A 218 20.75 34.97 2.86
C HIS A 218 21.95 35.86 3.21
N ASP A 219 21.80 37.16 2.97
CA ASP A 219 22.48 38.22 3.73
C ASP A 219 21.62 39.49 3.68
N ARG A 220 20.69 39.66 4.63
CA ARG A 220 20.22 40.99 5.06
C ARG A 220 19.88 41.04 6.54
N ALA A 221 20.32 42.14 7.13
CA ALA A 221 20.46 42.39 8.55
C ALA A 221 19.19 42.93 9.25
N GLY A 222 19.00 42.48 10.49
CA GLY A 222 18.70 43.29 11.67
C GLY A 222 17.63 44.39 11.61
N GLY A 223 16.35 44.02 11.72
CA GLY A 223 15.31 44.89 12.29
C GLY A 223 14.92 44.37 13.67
N ARG A 224 15.16 45.16 14.73
CA ARG A 224 14.76 44.83 16.11
C ARG A 224 13.24 44.81 16.22
N ARG A 225 12.65 43.64 16.51
CA ARG A 225 11.26 43.51 16.97
C ARG A 225 11.21 43.68 18.49
N ASP A 226 10.13 44.31 18.95
CA ASP A 226 9.83 44.58 20.35
C ASP A 226 9.41 43.28 21.09
N PRO A 227 10.19 42.78 22.06
CA PRO A 227 9.91 41.53 22.76
C PRO A 227 8.69 41.58 23.69
N GLN A 228 8.14 42.77 24.00
CA GLN A 228 7.08 42.90 25.00
C GLN A 228 5.67 42.61 24.47
N LEU A 229 5.42 42.81 23.17
CA LEU A 229 4.12 42.49 22.56
C LEU A 229 3.94 40.96 22.35
N ASP A 230 5.03 40.26 22.04
CA ASP A 230 5.03 38.80 21.88
C ASP A 230 4.79 38.08 23.23
N GLY A 231 5.19 38.66 24.36
CA GLY A 231 5.07 38.02 25.68
C GLY A 231 3.65 37.92 26.24
N TYR A 232 2.76 38.86 25.89
CA TYR A 232 1.42 38.94 26.51
C TYR A 232 0.35 38.11 25.78
N VAL A 233 0.55 37.83 24.48
CA VAL A 233 -0.32 36.94 23.68
C VAL A 233 0.22 35.50 23.64
N ALA A 234 1.53 35.29 23.86
CA ALA A 234 2.15 33.95 23.86
C ALA A 234 1.78 33.08 25.07
N GLY A 235 1.31 33.66 26.19
CA GLY A 235 1.02 32.92 27.42
C GLY A 235 -0.13 31.91 27.34
N THR A 236 -1.04 32.05 26.37
CA THR A 236 -2.19 31.14 26.17
C THR A 236 -2.15 30.36 24.85
N LEU A 237 -1.23 30.68 23.93
CA LEU A 237 -1.14 30.09 22.59
C LEU A 237 0.06 29.15 22.38
N THR A 238 1.06 29.17 23.28
CA THR A 238 2.30 28.37 23.17
C THR A 238 2.16 26.86 23.44
N GLN A 239 0.96 26.38 23.80
CA GLN A 239 0.68 24.94 23.98
C GLN A 239 0.00 24.25 22.78
N ARG A 240 -0.28 24.94 21.67
CA ARG A 240 -1.15 24.41 20.60
C ARG A 240 -0.41 23.66 19.49
N ASP A 241 0.09 22.46 19.78
CA ASP A 241 0.13 21.39 18.76
C ASP A 241 -1.29 21.05 18.24
N ASP A 242 -2.32 21.51 18.96
CA ASP A 242 -3.73 21.20 18.76
C ASP A 242 -4.38 21.83 17.53
N ILE A 243 -3.90 22.93 16.95
CA ILE A 243 -4.61 23.57 15.81
C ILE A 243 -4.53 22.78 14.51
N HIS A 244 -3.59 21.84 14.42
CA HIS A 244 -3.46 20.95 13.27
C HIS A 244 -4.42 19.77 13.33
N PHE A 245 -5.10 19.58 14.46
CA PHE A 245 -6.05 18.52 14.67
C PHE A 245 -7.38 19.12 15.12
N PRO A 246 -8.52 18.51 14.77
CA PRO A 246 -9.78 18.88 15.40
C PRO A 246 -9.68 18.66 16.92
N GLN A 247 -9.95 19.71 17.72
CA GLN A 247 -9.77 19.65 19.18
C GLN A 247 -10.78 18.69 19.83
N GLY A 248 -10.34 18.01 20.91
CA GLY A 248 -11.23 17.25 21.80
C GLY A 248 -11.90 16.01 21.19
N ARG A 249 -11.45 15.53 20.02
CA ARG A 249 -12.17 14.52 19.24
C ARG A 249 -11.30 13.36 18.76
N GLY A 250 -10.53 12.73 19.64
CA GLY A 250 -9.83 11.47 19.34
C GLY A 250 -9.04 11.46 18.02
N LYS A 251 -8.84 10.29 17.43
CA LYS A 251 -8.23 10.14 16.09
C LYS A 251 -9.32 10.39 15.04
N CYS A 252 -9.48 11.63 14.57
CA CYS A 252 -10.41 11.95 13.48
C CYS A 252 -9.79 12.92 12.47
N LEU A 253 -10.50 13.09 11.36
CA LEU A 253 -10.13 14.00 10.27
C LEU A 253 -11.02 15.25 10.35
N TRP A 254 -10.57 16.37 9.82
CA TRP A 254 -11.39 17.55 9.58
C TRP A 254 -12.64 17.18 8.77
N PHE A 255 -12.54 16.28 7.78
CA PHE A 255 -13.72 15.72 7.12
C PHE A 255 -14.74 15.14 8.10
N HIS A 256 -14.31 14.26 9.01
CA HIS A 256 -15.19 13.55 9.94
C HIS A 256 -15.92 14.49 10.90
N VAL A 257 -15.24 15.52 11.43
CA VAL A 257 -15.88 16.45 12.38
C VAL A 257 -16.93 17.36 11.76
N ASN A 258 -16.98 17.46 10.43
CA ASN A 258 -17.99 18.20 9.68
C ASN A 258 -19.08 17.30 9.06
N MET A 259 -19.10 16.00 9.39
CA MET A 259 -20.14 15.10 8.88
C MET A 259 -21.52 15.33 9.52
N CYS A 260 -21.58 15.99 10.68
CA CYS A 260 -22.83 16.40 11.32
C CYS A 260 -22.55 17.53 12.32
N THR A 261 -22.98 18.74 12.01
CA THR A 261 -22.91 19.91 12.91
C THR A 261 -24.21 20.20 13.64
N GLY A 262 -25.28 19.45 13.33
CA GLY A 262 -26.61 19.61 13.92
C GLY A 262 -26.78 18.90 15.26
N ASP A 263 -27.68 19.43 16.09
CA ASP A 263 -28.19 18.77 17.29
C ASP A 263 -28.96 17.52 16.84
N ILE A 264 -28.43 16.34 17.17
CA ILE A 264 -29.04 15.05 16.80
C ILE A 264 -30.48 14.98 17.36
N ASP A 265 -30.70 15.63 18.50
CA ASP A 265 -31.97 15.65 19.23
C ASP A 265 -33.05 16.48 18.50
N ALA A 266 -32.66 17.36 17.57
CA ALA A 266 -33.59 18.11 16.72
C ALA A 266 -34.03 17.34 15.45
N GLY A 267 -33.65 16.07 15.31
CA GLY A 267 -34.18 15.15 14.30
C GLY A 267 -33.65 15.37 12.87
N GLY A 268 -32.58 16.14 12.67
CA GLY A 268 -32.04 16.44 11.34
C GLY A 268 -30.51 16.46 11.29
N TYR A 269 -29.92 15.61 10.44
CA TYR A 269 -28.51 15.69 10.10
C TYR A 269 -28.26 16.86 9.14
N CYS A 270 -27.53 17.88 9.60
CA CYS A 270 -27.02 18.96 8.75
C CYS A 270 -25.74 18.51 8.05
N TYR A 271 -25.86 17.95 6.85
CA TYR A 271 -24.72 17.56 6.03
C TYR A 271 -24.16 18.72 5.21
N LEU A 272 -22.86 18.68 4.91
CA LEU A 272 -22.26 19.56 3.91
C LEU A 272 -23.01 19.39 2.56
N PRO A 273 -23.28 20.48 1.81
CA PRO A 273 -24.00 20.44 0.53
C PRO A 273 -23.46 19.38 -0.42
N GLY A 274 -22.14 19.26 -0.53
CA GLY A 274 -21.48 18.27 -1.38
C GLY A 274 -21.56 16.83 -0.92
N LEU A 275 -22.20 16.54 0.22
CA LEU A 275 -22.47 15.18 0.69
C LEU A 275 -23.92 14.75 0.47
N VAL A 276 -24.85 15.71 0.34
CA VAL A 276 -26.30 15.44 0.18
C VAL A 276 -26.59 14.55 -1.03
N ASN A 277 -25.83 14.71 -2.10
CA ASN A 277 -26.03 14.01 -3.37
C ASN A 277 -25.07 12.83 -3.61
N VAL A 278 -24.18 12.54 -2.66
CA VAL A 278 -23.18 11.47 -2.82
C VAL A 278 -23.86 10.11 -2.81
N LYS A 279 -23.67 9.36 -3.88
CA LYS A 279 -24.12 7.97 -4.04
C LYS A 279 -23.02 6.97 -3.73
N THR A 280 -21.77 7.34 -3.98
CA THR A 280 -20.60 6.50 -3.75
C THR A 280 -19.59 7.22 -2.88
N LEU A 281 -19.33 6.67 -1.69
CA LEU A 281 -18.33 7.17 -0.76
C LEU A 281 -17.25 6.11 -0.50
N ILE A 282 -15.99 6.50 -0.66
CA ILE A 282 -14.83 5.65 -0.40
C ILE A 282 -13.91 6.34 0.61
N LEU A 283 -13.85 5.80 1.83
CA LEU A 283 -13.01 6.23 2.93
C LEU A 283 -11.82 5.27 3.08
N GLY A 284 -10.86 5.33 2.15
CA GLY A 284 -9.69 4.45 2.12
C GLY A 284 -9.06 4.32 0.73
N GLU A 285 -8.05 3.45 0.60
CA GLU A 285 -7.56 2.96 -0.68
C GLU A 285 -8.41 1.74 -1.10
N ASN A 286 -9.22 1.88 -2.15
CA ASN A 286 -9.99 0.77 -2.75
C ASN A 286 -9.09 -0.27 -3.47
N GLU A 287 -7.80 -0.32 -3.14
CA GLU A 287 -6.83 -1.24 -3.72
C GLU A 287 -6.44 -2.21 -2.61
N ARG A 288 -6.63 -3.52 -2.84
CA ARG A 288 -6.30 -4.62 -1.91
C ARG A 288 -4.79 -4.74 -1.65
N ARG A 289 -4.13 -3.67 -1.25
CA ARG A 289 -2.78 -3.75 -0.68
C ARG A 289 -2.92 -4.41 0.68
N MET A 290 -2.41 -5.63 0.77
CA MET A 290 -2.44 -6.39 2.02
C MET A 290 -1.89 -5.52 3.17
N ALA A 291 -2.68 -5.39 4.23
CA ALA A 291 -2.53 -4.49 5.37
C ALA A 291 -1.26 -4.67 6.24
N TRP A 292 -0.23 -5.39 5.79
CA TRP A 292 0.96 -5.67 6.59
C TRP A 292 1.91 -4.46 6.73
N GLU A 293 1.89 -3.50 5.80
CA GLU A 293 2.63 -2.23 5.94
C GLU A 293 1.86 -1.16 6.72
N LEU A 294 0.53 -1.29 6.86
CA LEU A 294 -0.37 -0.35 7.54
C LEU A 294 -0.31 -0.43 9.09
N LYS A 295 0.68 -1.11 9.67
CA LYS A 295 0.85 -1.32 11.14
C LYS A 295 0.88 -0.04 12.00
N LYS A 296 0.79 1.15 11.42
CA LYS A 296 0.87 2.44 12.13
C LYS A 296 -0.13 3.50 11.66
N THR A 297 -1.04 3.21 10.73
CA THR A 297 -2.09 4.18 10.42
C THR A 297 -3.02 4.27 11.62
N ALA A 298 -3.25 5.50 12.08
CA ALA A 298 -4.22 5.72 13.14
C ALA A 298 -5.61 5.55 12.52
N ASP A 299 -6.40 4.66 13.11
CA ASP A 299 -7.77 4.42 12.68
C ASP A 299 -8.65 5.62 13.07
N TRP A 300 -9.65 5.92 12.25
CA TRP A 300 -10.66 6.92 12.57
C TRP A 300 -11.76 6.32 13.47
N SER A 301 -12.36 7.12 14.36
CA SER A 301 -13.39 6.64 15.29
C SER A 301 -14.69 6.25 14.56
N ALA A 302 -14.90 4.95 14.34
CA ALA A 302 -16.13 4.41 13.77
C ALA A 302 -17.34 4.74 14.64
N GLY A 303 -17.17 4.61 15.98
CA GLY A 303 -18.16 4.89 17.02
C GLY A 303 -18.95 6.18 16.77
N ARG A 304 -18.21 7.25 16.43
CA ARG A 304 -18.77 8.59 16.33
C ARG A 304 -19.24 8.97 14.93
N TYR A 305 -18.55 8.51 13.90
CA TYR A 305 -18.74 9.05 12.54
C TYR A 305 -19.41 8.08 11.57
N LEU A 306 -19.42 6.78 11.85
CA LEU A 306 -20.02 5.81 10.93
C LEU A 306 -21.52 6.01 10.78
N ALA A 307 -22.24 6.24 11.89
CA ALA A 307 -23.68 6.45 11.86
C ALA A 307 -24.07 7.66 10.97
N PRO A 308 -23.53 8.88 11.17
CA PRO A 308 -23.78 10.00 10.27
C PRO A 308 -23.47 9.69 8.80
N ILE A 309 -22.43 8.90 8.50
CA ILE A 309 -22.07 8.53 7.13
C ILE A 309 -23.14 7.61 6.51
N LEU A 310 -23.61 6.60 7.24
CA LEU A 310 -24.64 5.67 6.76
C LEU A 310 -25.96 6.37 6.44
N PHE A 311 -26.29 7.44 7.15
CA PHE A 311 -27.52 8.21 6.94
C PHE A 311 -27.42 9.30 5.86
N LEU A 312 -26.33 9.35 5.09
CA LEU A 312 -26.24 10.27 3.97
C LEU A 312 -27.41 10.09 2.99
N PRO A 313 -28.12 11.17 2.59
CA PRO A 313 -29.48 11.06 2.03
C PRO A 313 -29.63 10.27 0.73
N ARG A 314 -28.54 10.08 -0.01
CA ARG A 314 -28.49 9.40 -1.31
C ARG A 314 -27.37 8.35 -1.40
N LEU A 315 -26.74 8.01 -0.28
CA LEU A 315 -25.59 7.10 -0.29
C LEU A 315 -26.06 5.66 -0.56
N GLU A 316 -25.54 5.07 -1.64
CA GLU A 316 -25.87 3.70 -2.08
C GLU A 316 -24.68 2.75 -1.89
N PHE A 317 -23.45 3.26 -2.04
CA PHE A 317 -22.22 2.49 -1.88
C PHE A 317 -21.31 3.16 -0.85
N LEU A 318 -20.93 2.40 0.18
CA LEU A 318 -19.98 2.83 1.20
C LEU A 318 -18.83 1.81 1.30
N TYR A 319 -17.61 2.29 1.04
CA TYR A 319 -16.38 1.59 1.36
C TYR A 319 -15.66 2.30 2.48
N VAL A 320 -15.34 1.58 3.55
CA VAL A 320 -14.60 2.06 4.71
C VAL A 320 -13.37 1.19 4.92
N GLU A 321 -12.22 1.83 5.09
CA GLU A 321 -10.98 1.18 5.46
C GLU A 321 -10.43 1.75 6.77
N SER A 322 -9.83 0.89 7.60
CA SER A 322 -9.07 1.29 8.80
C SER A 322 -9.85 2.19 9.77
N CYS A 323 -11.10 1.81 10.08
CA CYS A 323 -11.87 2.43 11.16
C CYS A 323 -11.72 1.64 12.47
N SER A 324 -11.85 2.27 13.63
CA SER A 324 -11.79 1.62 14.94
C SER A 324 -12.85 2.18 15.85
N SER A 325 -13.42 1.35 16.72
CA SER A 325 -14.08 1.86 17.89
C SER A 325 -13.05 2.23 18.95
N VAL A 326 -13.31 3.33 19.65
CA VAL A 326 -12.58 3.66 20.87
C VAL A 326 -13.27 2.88 21.97
N VAL A 327 -12.50 2.07 22.71
CA VAL A 327 -13.05 1.28 23.84
C VAL A 327 -13.81 2.22 24.77
N GLY A 328 -15.12 2.00 24.93
CA GLY A 328 -15.99 2.79 25.80
C GLY A 328 -16.75 3.95 25.13
N GLU A 329 -16.53 4.23 23.84
CA GLU A 329 -17.43 5.10 23.07
C GLU A 329 -18.52 4.22 22.43
N PRO A 330 -19.79 4.25 22.92
CA PRO A 330 -20.86 3.56 22.22
C PRO A 330 -20.96 4.14 20.80
N LEU A 331 -21.30 3.30 19.82
CA LEU A 331 -21.72 3.84 18.54
C LEU A 331 -22.86 4.82 18.79
N GLY A 332 -22.83 5.95 18.08
CA GLY A 332 -23.93 6.92 18.10
C GLY A 332 -25.30 6.33 17.69
N PHE A 333 -25.40 5.02 17.43
CA PHE A 333 -26.65 4.28 17.31
C PHE A 333 -27.41 4.12 18.62
N GLY A 334 -26.78 4.28 19.80
CA GLY A 334 -27.48 4.08 21.08
C GLY A 334 -28.69 5.00 21.32
N ASN A 335 -28.72 6.16 20.65
CA ASN A 335 -29.87 7.07 20.68
C ASN A 335 -30.93 6.76 19.60
N LEU A 336 -30.59 5.91 18.63
CA LEU A 336 -31.51 5.37 17.64
C LEU A 336 -32.14 4.11 18.25
N LYS A 337 -33.10 4.31 19.17
CA LYS A 337 -33.80 3.21 19.83
C LYS A 337 -34.29 2.18 18.81
N SER A 338 -33.82 0.94 18.95
CA SER A 338 -34.37 -0.22 18.23
C SER A 338 -35.77 -0.54 18.75
N GLU A 339 -36.66 -0.99 17.86
CA GLU A 339 -38.07 -1.36 18.10
C GLU A 339 -38.29 -2.36 19.26
N GLU A 340 -37.25 -2.95 19.84
CA GLU A 340 -37.33 -4.11 20.75
C GLU A 340 -37.88 -3.81 22.17
N GLU A 341 -38.11 -2.55 22.57
CA GLU A 341 -38.64 -2.23 23.93
C GLU A 341 -40.09 -1.72 23.97
N GLU A 342 -40.76 -1.48 22.83
CA GLU A 342 -42.14 -0.95 22.81
C GLU A 342 -43.13 -1.86 22.04
N GLU A 343 -43.00 -3.18 22.15
CA GLU A 343 -44.06 -4.12 21.73
C GLU A 343 -45.26 -4.16 22.72
N GLU A 344 -45.25 -3.37 23.80
CA GLU A 344 -46.42 -3.17 24.65
C GLU A 344 -47.32 -2.02 24.13
N GLU A 345 -48.26 -2.41 23.26
CA GLU A 345 -49.57 -1.76 23.02
C GLU A 345 -49.57 -0.22 22.79
N GLY A 346 -49.04 0.24 21.65
CA GLY A 346 -49.29 1.59 21.15
C GLY A 346 -49.08 1.71 19.63
N ASP A 347 -50.13 2.04 18.89
CA ASP A 347 -50.19 2.03 17.40
C ASP A 347 -49.38 3.15 16.71
N ASP A 348 -48.39 3.74 17.38
CA ASP A 348 -47.56 4.82 16.84
C ASP A 348 -46.22 4.26 16.35
N LYS A 349 -46.24 3.62 15.18
CA LYS A 349 -45.02 3.17 14.47
C LYS A 349 -44.17 4.38 14.09
N GLY A 350 -43.35 4.85 15.01
CA GLY A 350 -42.35 5.87 14.76
C GLY A 350 -41.54 5.52 13.51
N ASN A 351 -41.40 6.47 12.59
CA ASN A 351 -40.65 6.28 11.34
C ASN A 351 -39.19 5.99 11.66
N VAL A 352 -38.82 4.70 11.72
CA VAL A 352 -37.43 4.27 11.88
C VAL A 352 -36.63 4.81 10.70
N ILE A 353 -35.66 5.69 10.98
CA ILE A 353 -34.76 6.23 9.97
C ILE A 353 -33.84 5.09 9.54
N THR A 354 -33.81 4.82 8.23
CA THR A 354 -33.04 3.72 7.66
C THR A 354 -32.01 4.25 6.65
N SER A 355 -30.84 3.64 6.66
CA SER A 355 -29.78 3.92 5.70
C SER A 355 -30.18 3.41 4.31
N LYS A 356 -29.86 4.19 3.27
CA LYS A 356 -30.05 3.82 1.86
C LYS A 356 -28.86 3.06 1.28
N VAL A 357 -27.84 2.76 2.09
CA VAL A 357 -26.66 2.03 1.64
C VAL A 357 -27.09 0.62 1.22
N ARG A 358 -26.74 0.27 -0.01
CA ARG A 358 -26.99 -1.04 -0.62
C ARG A 358 -25.73 -1.91 -0.65
N ILE A 359 -24.56 -1.30 -0.72
CA ILE A 359 -23.28 -2.00 -0.70
C ILE A 359 -22.43 -1.42 0.41
N LEU A 360 -22.12 -2.24 1.42
CA LEU A 360 -21.33 -1.85 2.57
C LEU A 360 -20.09 -2.73 2.66
N LYS A 361 -18.91 -2.11 2.50
CA LYS A 361 -17.62 -2.79 2.58
C LYS A 361 -16.78 -2.17 3.68
N MET A 362 -16.36 -2.99 4.63
CA MET A 362 -15.62 -2.58 5.82
C MET A 362 -14.34 -3.39 5.91
N HIS A 363 -13.23 -2.77 5.54
CA HIS A 363 -11.93 -3.43 5.42
C HIS A 363 -10.99 -2.93 6.51
N ASN A 364 -10.18 -3.85 7.06
CA ASN A 364 -9.23 -3.55 8.13
C ASN A 364 -9.88 -2.84 9.34
N SER A 365 -11.16 -3.10 9.61
CA SER A 365 -11.90 -2.43 10.69
C SER A 365 -11.57 -3.07 12.05
N LYS A 366 -11.50 -2.24 13.10
CA LYS A 366 -11.37 -2.63 14.50
C LYS A 366 -12.68 -2.35 15.22
N MET A 367 -13.78 -2.75 14.61
CA MET A 367 -15.10 -2.68 15.22
C MET A 367 -15.42 -3.98 15.93
N THR A 368 -16.21 -3.91 17.00
CA THR A 368 -16.71 -5.09 17.69
C THR A 368 -17.84 -5.75 16.89
N LEU A 369 -18.25 -6.94 17.31
CA LEU A 369 -19.38 -7.64 16.69
C LEU A 369 -20.68 -6.84 16.86
N ASP A 370 -20.97 -6.39 18.07
CA ASP A 370 -22.17 -5.61 18.40
C ASP A 370 -22.26 -4.34 17.56
N GLU A 371 -21.10 -3.77 17.25
CA GLU A 371 -21.00 -2.59 16.42
C GLU A 371 -21.35 -2.83 14.95
N LEU A 372 -20.93 -3.98 14.41
CA LEU A 372 -21.33 -4.42 13.08
C LEU A 372 -22.81 -4.83 13.05
N VAL A 373 -23.31 -5.43 14.13
CA VAL A 373 -24.74 -5.78 14.29
C VAL A 373 -25.59 -4.50 14.30
N ALA A 374 -25.17 -3.47 15.03
CA ALA A 374 -25.85 -2.18 15.02
C ALA A 374 -25.83 -1.52 13.64
N ALA A 375 -24.70 -1.57 12.93
CA ALA A 375 -24.60 -1.08 11.56
C ALA A 375 -25.53 -1.86 10.60
N ALA A 376 -25.64 -3.17 10.75
CA ALA A 376 -26.59 -4.00 10.00
C ALA A 376 -28.04 -3.63 10.33
N GLY A 377 -28.35 -3.35 11.60
CA GLY A 377 -29.68 -2.99 12.09
C GLY A 377 -30.26 -1.71 11.47
N VAL A 378 -29.40 -0.75 11.12
CA VAL A 378 -29.81 0.52 10.50
C VAL A 378 -29.86 0.48 8.97
N THR A 379 -29.50 -0.64 8.35
CA THR A 379 -29.56 -0.86 6.89
C THR A 379 -30.72 -1.80 6.55
N ARG A 380 -31.53 -1.47 5.52
CA ARG A 380 -32.69 -2.31 5.13
C ARG A 380 -32.63 -2.91 3.71
N ASP A 381 -31.76 -2.40 2.84
CA ASP A 381 -31.69 -2.78 1.42
C ASP A 381 -30.28 -3.17 0.96
N LEU A 382 -29.46 -3.73 1.86
CA LEU A 382 -28.16 -4.27 1.49
C LEU A 382 -28.31 -5.39 0.46
N VAL A 383 -27.47 -5.35 -0.57
CA VAL A 383 -27.31 -6.38 -1.60
C VAL A 383 -25.90 -6.98 -1.60
N ASP A 384 -24.95 -6.35 -0.91
CA ASP A 384 -23.58 -6.84 -0.74
C ASP A 384 -23.02 -6.30 0.58
N PHE A 385 -22.44 -7.20 1.38
CA PHE A 385 -21.79 -6.87 2.65
C PHE A 385 -20.44 -7.57 2.76
N GLU A 386 -19.38 -6.77 2.94
CA GLU A 386 -18.04 -7.29 3.23
C GLU A 386 -17.54 -6.74 4.58
N ALA A 387 -17.11 -7.62 5.48
CA ALA A 387 -16.41 -7.26 6.70
C ALA A 387 -15.11 -8.04 6.84
N TYR A 388 -13.99 -7.32 6.72
CA TYR A 388 -12.65 -7.86 6.91
C TYR A 388 -12.01 -7.19 8.14
N PRO A 389 -12.15 -7.80 9.34
CA PRO A 389 -11.62 -7.22 10.56
C PRO A 389 -10.08 -7.13 10.50
N ASN A 390 -9.52 -6.18 11.24
CA ASN A 390 -8.08 -6.03 11.36
C ASN A 390 -7.45 -7.30 11.97
N TYR A 391 -6.52 -7.91 11.22
CA TYR A 391 -5.88 -9.17 11.59
C TYR A 391 -5.13 -9.16 12.95
N ILE A 392 -4.77 -7.98 13.46
CA ILE A 392 -4.00 -7.80 14.71
C ILE A 392 -4.91 -7.74 15.93
N TYR A 393 -6.07 -7.07 15.82
CA TYR A 393 -6.79 -6.55 17.00
C TYR A 393 -7.96 -7.39 17.49
N GLY A 394 -8.27 -8.51 16.84
CA GLY A 394 -9.21 -9.47 17.42
C GLY A 394 -10.04 -10.18 16.38
N LYS A 395 -10.47 -11.38 16.75
CA LYS A 395 -11.45 -12.14 15.98
C LYS A 395 -12.80 -11.45 16.14
N LEU A 396 -13.57 -11.29 15.07
CA LEU A 396 -15.01 -11.36 15.23
C LEU A 396 -15.28 -12.75 15.81
N GLY A 397 -15.90 -12.80 16.99
CA GLY A 397 -16.14 -14.05 17.72
C GLY A 397 -17.12 -14.95 16.98
N ASP A 398 -18.20 -15.33 17.63
CA ASP A 398 -19.31 -15.94 16.93
C ASP A 398 -19.94 -14.91 15.98
N THR A 399 -19.90 -15.14 14.67
CA THR A 399 -20.47 -14.24 13.66
C THR A 399 -21.96 -14.47 13.41
N ARG A 400 -22.58 -15.49 14.03
CA ARG A 400 -24.01 -15.79 13.87
C ARG A 400 -24.91 -14.57 14.16
N PRO A 401 -24.72 -13.81 15.26
CA PRO A 401 -25.56 -12.65 15.54
C PRO A 401 -25.51 -11.59 14.44
N LEU A 402 -24.33 -11.38 13.82
CA LEU A 402 -24.18 -10.45 12.70
C LEU A 402 -24.89 -10.94 11.45
N VAL A 403 -24.75 -12.22 11.10
CA VAL A 403 -25.44 -12.80 9.94
C VAL A 403 -26.96 -12.79 10.14
N GLU A 404 -27.43 -13.12 11.34
CA GLU A 404 -28.85 -13.05 11.72
C GLU A 404 -29.37 -11.62 11.62
N ALA A 405 -28.66 -10.63 12.16
CA ALA A 405 -29.02 -9.22 12.04
C ALA A 405 -29.06 -8.75 10.58
N LEU A 406 -28.05 -9.08 9.78
CA LEU A 406 -27.99 -8.76 8.36
C LEU A 406 -29.21 -9.34 7.61
N ARG A 407 -29.54 -10.61 7.84
CA ARG A 407 -30.66 -11.30 7.19
C ARG A 407 -32.03 -10.80 7.68
N ARG A 408 -32.14 -10.50 8.98
CA ARG A 408 -33.36 -9.95 9.59
C ARG A 408 -33.67 -8.57 9.06
N CYS A 409 -32.65 -7.71 8.96
CA CYS A 409 -32.83 -6.31 8.58
C CYS A 409 -32.82 -6.09 7.06
N ASN A 410 -32.17 -6.98 6.28
CA ASN A 410 -32.01 -6.83 4.82
C ASN A 410 -32.55 -8.06 4.08
N ALA A 411 -33.86 -8.06 3.78
CA ALA A 411 -34.54 -9.20 3.16
C ALA A 411 -33.94 -9.61 1.78
N GLY A 412 -33.35 -8.66 1.05
CA GLY A 412 -32.70 -8.89 -0.25
C GLY A 412 -31.26 -9.38 -0.20
N LEU A 413 -30.63 -9.46 0.98
CA LEU A 413 -29.22 -9.83 1.11
C LEU A 413 -29.05 -11.36 1.18
N GLU A 414 -28.68 -11.98 0.07
CA GLU A 414 -28.40 -13.42 -0.01
C GLU A 414 -27.14 -13.81 0.78
N LEU A 415 -27.07 -15.06 1.25
CA LEU A 415 -25.96 -15.53 2.09
C LEU A 415 -24.61 -15.48 1.37
N ASP A 416 -24.57 -15.72 0.07
CA ASP A 416 -23.36 -15.66 -0.76
C ASP A 416 -22.88 -14.22 -1.03
N MET A 417 -23.74 -13.22 -0.79
CA MET A 417 -23.42 -11.79 -0.81
C MET A 417 -22.91 -11.27 0.55
N ILE A 418 -22.78 -12.14 1.55
CA ILE A 418 -22.19 -11.83 2.84
C ILE A 418 -20.79 -12.45 2.89
N SER A 419 -19.77 -11.59 2.90
CA SER A 419 -18.37 -11.99 3.04
C SER A 419 -17.81 -11.51 4.37
N ILE A 420 -17.58 -12.44 5.30
CA ILE A 420 -16.94 -12.15 6.59
C ILE A 420 -15.65 -12.95 6.67
N MET A 421 -14.51 -12.27 6.79
CA MET A 421 -13.22 -12.96 6.94
C MET A 421 -13.02 -13.37 8.40
N ARG A 422 -12.84 -14.69 8.61
CA ARG A 422 -12.46 -15.24 9.91
C ARG A 422 -10.94 -15.30 10.06
N LYS A 423 -10.49 -15.43 11.31
CA LYS A 423 -9.08 -15.70 11.61
C LYS A 423 -8.66 -16.99 10.90
N GLY A 424 -7.53 -16.94 10.19
CA GLY A 424 -7.03 -18.04 9.33
C GLY A 424 -7.08 -17.70 7.84
N GLY A 425 -7.80 -16.63 7.46
CA GLY A 425 -7.97 -16.26 6.05
C GLY A 425 -9.08 -17.05 5.35
N GLU A 426 -9.82 -17.86 6.11
CA GLU A 426 -11.06 -18.45 5.64
C GLU A 426 -12.11 -17.34 5.47
N ILE A 427 -12.60 -17.23 4.24
CA ILE A 427 -13.72 -16.36 3.90
C ILE A 427 -14.98 -17.21 4.05
N LEU A 428 -15.85 -16.85 4.99
CA LEU A 428 -17.20 -17.38 4.99
C LEU A 428 -17.97 -16.71 3.86
N ASN A 429 -18.13 -17.42 2.75
CA ASN A 429 -19.03 -17.06 1.66
C ASN A 429 -20.27 -17.95 1.75
N GLY A 430 -21.31 -17.53 2.48
CA GLY A 430 -22.68 -18.05 2.45
C GLY A 430 -22.98 -19.56 2.50
N LYS A 431 -21.97 -20.44 2.48
CA LYS A 431 -22.06 -21.88 2.55
C LYS A 431 -21.71 -22.24 3.97
N PHE A 432 -22.74 -22.32 4.81
CA PHE A 432 -22.63 -22.95 6.11
C PHE A 432 -22.16 -24.40 5.89
N TYR A 433 -20.88 -24.66 6.10
CA TYR A 433 -20.45 -26.02 6.41
C TYR A 433 -20.79 -26.25 7.88
N ALA A 434 -21.90 -26.94 8.11
CA ALA A 434 -22.24 -27.52 9.40
C ALA A 434 -21.25 -28.66 9.70
N SER A 435 -20.02 -28.33 10.08
CA SER A 435 -19.03 -29.35 10.49
C SER A 435 -18.35 -29.07 11.83
N ASP A 436 -18.60 -27.93 12.47
CA ASP A 436 -18.08 -27.66 13.81
C ASP A 436 -19.23 -27.30 14.74
N TYR A 437 -19.96 -28.30 15.24
CA TYR A 437 -20.49 -28.39 16.61
C TYR A 437 -21.01 -29.81 16.83
N SER A 438 -20.38 -30.53 17.75
CA SER A 438 -20.87 -31.77 18.35
C SER A 438 -22.06 -31.49 19.28
N ASP A 439 -23.02 -32.40 19.25
CA ASP A 439 -24.02 -32.70 20.29
C ASP A 439 -25.02 -31.58 20.64
N ASP A 440 -26.09 -31.48 19.84
CA ASP A 440 -27.48 -31.69 20.29
C ASP A 440 -28.44 -31.39 19.12
N VAL A 441 -28.89 -32.46 18.46
CA VAL A 441 -29.88 -32.43 17.38
C VAL A 441 -31.27 -32.66 17.97
N LEU A 442 -32.12 -31.62 17.99
CA LEU A 442 -33.58 -31.78 18.01
C LEU A 442 -34.08 -31.75 16.56
N ILE A 443 -34.48 -32.93 16.11
CA ILE A 443 -35.01 -33.23 14.79
C ILE A 443 -36.41 -32.63 14.62
N TRP A 444 -36.64 -31.90 13.54
CA TRP A 444 -37.92 -31.92 12.82
C TRP A 444 -37.62 -32.04 11.33
N ASP A 445 -37.84 -33.24 10.78
CA ASP A 445 -37.85 -33.50 9.35
C ASP A 445 -38.88 -34.61 9.08
N PRO A 446 -39.78 -34.42 8.10
CA PRO A 446 -40.24 -35.54 7.31
C PRO A 446 -40.10 -35.22 5.83
N PHE A 447 -39.20 -35.89 5.12
CA PHE A 447 -39.55 -36.79 4.02
C PHE A 447 -38.32 -37.54 3.48
N MET A 448 -38.30 -38.85 3.73
CA MET A 448 -37.40 -39.83 3.12
C MET A 448 -37.86 -40.22 1.71
N ILE A 449 -36.94 -40.25 0.74
CA ILE A 449 -36.93 -41.27 -0.32
C ILE A 449 -35.48 -41.68 -0.61
N THR A 450 -35.22 -42.97 -0.43
CA THR A 450 -34.00 -43.71 -0.74
C THR A 450 -33.97 -44.15 -2.20
N THR A 451 -32.80 -44.24 -2.82
CA THR A 451 -32.43 -45.37 -3.69
C THR A 451 -30.92 -45.56 -3.77
N ASN A 452 -30.51 -46.80 -3.50
CA ASN A 452 -29.16 -47.34 -3.67
C ASN A 452 -28.93 -47.75 -5.13
N THR A 453 -27.71 -47.62 -5.63
CA THR A 453 -27.13 -48.57 -6.59
C THR A 453 -25.61 -48.55 -6.49
N ALA A 454 -25.05 -49.71 -6.12
CA ALA A 454 -23.62 -49.96 -6.08
C ALA A 454 -23.18 -50.53 -7.45
N VAL A 455 -22.08 -49.99 -7.99
CA VAL A 455 -21.38 -50.54 -9.17
C VAL A 455 -19.98 -50.96 -8.74
N THR A 456 -19.69 -52.24 -8.94
CA THR A 456 -18.39 -52.88 -8.75
C THR A 456 -17.43 -52.54 -9.89
N LEU A 457 -16.22 -52.08 -9.56
CA LEU A 457 -15.12 -51.88 -10.50
C LEU A 457 -14.04 -52.95 -10.27
N GLY A 458 -13.74 -53.72 -11.32
CA GLY A 458 -12.56 -54.58 -11.40
C GLY A 458 -11.30 -53.82 -11.83
N PRO A 459 -10.09 -54.37 -11.63
CA PRO A 459 -8.83 -53.68 -11.86
C PRO A 459 -8.38 -53.75 -13.33
N PRO A 460 -7.79 -52.69 -13.92
CA PRO A 460 -7.18 -52.77 -15.23
C PRO A 460 -5.68 -53.13 -15.13
N SER A 461 -5.29 -54.10 -15.93
CA SER A 461 -3.92 -54.50 -16.25
C SER A 461 -3.26 -53.46 -17.17
N PHE A 462 -2.07 -52.97 -16.81
CA PHE A 462 -1.27 -52.07 -17.64
C PHE A 462 -0.24 -52.85 -18.49
N SER A 463 -0.24 -52.59 -19.79
CA SER A 463 0.66 -53.17 -20.81
C SER A 463 1.86 -52.25 -21.10
N PHE A 464 3.07 -52.85 -21.08
CA PHE A 464 4.39 -52.23 -21.27
C PHE A 464 4.76 -52.03 -22.76
N GLN A 465 4.08 -51.12 -23.47
CA GLN A 465 4.43 -50.80 -24.87
C GLN A 465 4.72 -49.32 -25.17
N HIS A 466 4.71 -48.43 -24.18
CA HIS A 466 4.98 -46.99 -24.39
C HIS A 466 6.43 -46.54 -24.16
N LEU A 467 7.35 -47.42 -23.74
CA LEU A 467 8.73 -47.04 -23.39
C LEU A 467 9.73 -47.05 -24.56
N ALA A 468 9.40 -47.66 -25.71
CA ALA A 468 10.33 -47.79 -26.83
C ALA A 468 10.36 -46.55 -27.76
N THR A 469 9.29 -45.76 -27.81
CA THR A 469 9.21 -44.56 -28.65
C THR A 469 9.91 -43.34 -28.04
N ALA A 470 10.11 -43.32 -26.72
CA ALA A 470 10.77 -42.22 -26.01
C ALA A 470 12.30 -42.22 -26.18
N LEU A 471 12.93 -43.37 -26.47
CA LEU A 471 14.39 -43.49 -26.56
C LEU A 471 14.97 -43.12 -27.94
N THR A 472 14.13 -42.92 -28.97
CA THR A 472 14.61 -42.66 -30.35
C THR A 472 14.61 -41.16 -30.70
N LEU A 473 14.15 -40.28 -29.81
CA LEU A 473 14.09 -38.82 -30.00
C LEU A 473 15.18 -38.04 -29.25
N GLN A 474 16.06 -38.71 -28.50
CA GLN A 474 17.14 -38.08 -27.72
C GLN A 474 18.48 -37.95 -28.46
N THR A 475 18.53 -38.30 -29.75
CA THR A 475 19.78 -38.29 -30.55
C THR A 475 19.80 -37.27 -31.70
N GLU A 476 18.89 -36.30 -31.72
CA GLU A 476 19.15 -35.05 -32.44
C GLU A 476 19.88 -34.09 -31.50
N LEU A 477 21.21 -34.02 -31.69
CA LEU A 477 22.09 -33.03 -31.08
C LEU A 477 21.44 -31.63 -31.15
N GLU A 478 21.07 -31.09 -29.99
CA GLU A 478 20.79 -29.67 -29.85
C GLU A 478 22.00 -28.88 -30.38
N SER A 479 21.81 -28.19 -31.50
CA SER A 479 22.82 -27.24 -31.98
C SER A 479 23.14 -26.26 -30.83
N PRO A 480 24.42 -25.89 -30.60
CA PRO A 480 24.82 -24.96 -29.55
C PRO A 480 24.10 -23.58 -29.59
N GLU A 481 23.45 -23.24 -30.71
CA GLU A 481 22.71 -22.00 -30.94
C GLU A 481 21.30 -21.96 -30.30
N SER A 482 20.79 -23.09 -29.78
CA SER A 482 19.42 -23.14 -29.21
C SER A 482 19.33 -22.64 -27.76
N ARG A 483 20.42 -22.68 -26.99
CA ARG A 483 20.38 -22.44 -25.52
C ARG A 483 20.12 -20.97 -25.17
N ALA A 484 19.10 -20.71 -24.35
CA ALA A 484 18.81 -19.35 -23.86
C ALA A 484 19.91 -18.83 -22.91
N ASP A 485 20.13 -17.52 -22.92
CA ASP A 485 21.08 -16.86 -22.02
C ASP A 485 20.49 -16.60 -20.63
N LEU A 486 19.18 -16.33 -20.57
CA LEU A 486 18.48 -15.96 -19.35
C LEU A 486 17.08 -16.58 -19.30
N ASP A 487 16.82 -17.36 -18.25
CA ASP A 487 15.46 -17.72 -17.84
C ASP A 487 14.96 -16.69 -16.82
N ILE A 488 13.73 -16.19 -16.98
CA ILE A 488 13.03 -15.36 -15.98
C ILE A 488 11.86 -16.19 -15.46
N VAL A 489 11.94 -16.61 -14.19
CA VAL A 489 11.00 -17.51 -13.53
C VAL A 489 10.20 -16.73 -12.51
N ILE A 490 8.89 -16.62 -12.76
CA ILE A 490 7.97 -15.79 -12.00
C ILE A 490 7.00 -16.69 -11.24
N SER A 491 6.98 -16.58 -9.92
CA SER A 491 5.96 -17.21 -9.07
C SER A 491 4.78 -16.26 -8.89
N HIS A 492 3.61 -16.68 -9.37
CA HIS A 492 2.36 -15.92 -9.33
C HIS A 492 1.29 -16.68 -8.56
N TYR A 493 0.51 -15.99 -7.74
CA TYR A 493 -0.71 -16.49 -7.13
C TYR A 493 -1.91 -15.68 -7.63
N ASN A 494 -2.11 -14.46 -7.13
CA ASN A 494 -3.26 -13.63 -7.43
C ASN A 494 -2.89 -12.15 -7.65
N GLU A 495 -1.61 -11.87 -7.93
CA GLU A 495 -1.12 -10.54 -8.25
C GLU A 495 -1.73 -10.01 -9.56
N ASP A 496 -1.79 -8.70 -9.71
CA ASP A 496 -2.40 -8.08 -10.90
C ASP A 496 -1.52 -8.27 -12.15
N PHE A 497 -2.12 -8.76 -13.23
CA PHE A 497 -1.39 -9.00 -14.47
C PHE A 497 -0.97 -7.71 -15.18
N THR A 498 -1.67 -6.59 -14.98
CA THR A 498 -1.29 -5.30 -15.58
C THR A 498 -0.03 -4.76 -14.92
N GLU A 499 0.03 -4.84 -13.59
CA GLU A 499 1.23 -4.52 -12.82
C GLU A 499 2.40 -5.43 -13.20
N LEU A 500 2.16 -6.75 -13.26
CA LEU A 500 3.18 -7.72 -13.68
C LEU A 500 3.72 -7.43 -15.09
N LYS A 501 2.85 -7.03 -16.03
CA LYS A 501 3.26 -6.62 -17.38
C LYS A 501 4.22 -5.43 -17.35
N SER A 502 3.95 -4.42 -16.50
CA SER A 502 4.84 -3.28 -16.32
C SER A 502 6.19 -3.71 -15.74
N ILE A 503 6.17 -4.58 -14.72
CA ILE A 503 7.37 -5.12 -14.07
C ILE A 503 8.26 -5.86 -15.09
N ILE A 504 7.68 -6.75 -15.90
CA ILE A 504 8.39 -7.49 -16.94
C ILE A 504 9.02 -6.51 -17.95
N ALA A 505 8.25 -5.53 -18.40
CA ALA A 505 8.73 -4.52 -19.34
C ALA A 505 9.92 -3.73 -18.79
N ASP A 506 9.90 -3.35 -17.51
CA ASP A 506 11.01 -2.61 -16.89
C ASP A 506 12.28 -3.46 -16.73
N ILE A 507 12.15 -4.75 -16.38
CA ILE A 507 13.27 -5.68 -16.36
C ILE A 507 13.87 -5.84 -17.76
N GLN A 508 13.03 -5.99 -18.79
CA GLN A 508 13.48 -6.16 -20.17
C GLN A 508 14.19 -4.91 -20.74
N LYS A 509 13.93 -3.72 -20.20
CA LYS A 509 14.62 -2.47 -20.58
C LYS A 509 16.06 -2.40 -20.06
N ILE A 510 16.43 -3.20 -19.06
CA ILE A 510 17.79 -3.18 -18.50
C ILE A 510 18.81 -3.51 -19.61
N PRO A 511 19.84 -2.67 -19.84
CA PRO A 511 20.72 -2.79 -21.02
C PRO A 511 21.40 -4.15 -21.16
N VAL A 512 21.83 -4.77 -20.06
CA VAL A 512 22.42 -6.11 -20.10
C VAL A 512 21.38 -7.16 -20.50
N ILE A 513 20.17 -7.12 -19.93
CA ILE A 513 19.08 -8.07 -20.18
C ILE A 513 18.55 -7.94 -21.61
N LYS A 514 18.42 -6.71 -22.12
CA LYS A 514 17.94 -6.44 -23.49
C LYS A 514 18.75 -7.17 -24.56
N ARG A 515 20.03 -7.43 -24.31
CA ARG A 515 20.96 -8.09 -25.25
C ARG A 515 20.95 -9.63 -25.15
N LEU A 516 20.27 -10.20 -24.16
CA LEU A 516 20.25 -11.64 -23.92
C LEU A 516 19.10 -12.33 -24.67
N LYS A 517 19.31 -13.57 -25.12
CA LYS A 517 18.23 -14.47 -25.54
C LYS A 517 17.49 -14.95 -24.28
N ARG A 518 16.21 -14.59 -24.15
CA ARG A 518 15.43 -14.75 -22.91
C ARG A 518 14.28 -15.74 -23.07
N ARG A 519 14.00 -16.50 -22.03
CA ARG A 519 12.73 -17.24 -21.86
C ARG A 519 12.06 -16.79 -20.57
N ILE A 520 10.78 -16.48 -20.62
CA ILE A 520 10.00 -16.02 -19.47
C ILE A 520 8.94 -17.07 -19.14
N TYR A 521 9.03 -17.59 -17.92
CA TYR A 521 8.14 -18.60 -17.35
C TYR A 521 7.32 -17.98 -16.23
N LEU A 522 6.00 -18.00 -16.38
CA LEU A 522 5.04 -17.66 -15.33
C LEU A 522 4.44 -18.94 -14.77
N TYR A 523 4.73 -19.25 -13.51
CA TYR A 523 4.04 -20.31 -12.79
C TYR A 523 2.90 -19.69 -11.98
N THR A 524 1.66 -19.89 -12.43
CA THR A 524 0.46 -19.43 -11.71
C THR A 524 -0.08 -20.51 -10.79
N LYS A 525 -0.25 -20.16 -9.52
CA LYS A 525 -0.80 -21.03 -8.48
C LYS A 525 -2.31 -20.91 -8.30
N ASN A 526 -2.91 -19.89 -8.92
CA ASN A 526 -4.36 -19.73 -9.00
C ASN A 526 -4.93 -20.67 -10.06
N GLN A 527 -5.74 -21.64 -9.60
CA GLN A 527 -6.36 -22.67 -10.44
C GLN A 527 -7.39 -22.11 -11.41
N HIS A 528 -7.97 -20.93 -11.14
CA HIS A 528 -8.89 -20.27 -12.07
C HIS A 528 -8.20 -19.89 -13.39
N ASN A 529 -6.88 -19.76 -13.40
CA ASN A 529 -6.11 -19.42 -14.60
C ASN A 529 -5.86 -20.62 -15.54
N PHE A 530 -6.30 -21.84 -15.18
CA PHE A 530 -6.06 -23.05 -15.97
C PHE A 530 -6.56 -22.92 -17.42
N ASN A 531 -7.77 -22.37 -17.62
CA ASN A 531 -8.35 -22.17 -18.95
C ASN A 531 -7.89 -20.87 -19.65
N HIS A 532 -6.97 -20.12 -19.04
CA HIS A 532 -6.57 -18.78 -19.51
C HIS A 532 -5.07 -18.66 -19.79
N THR A 533 -4.31 -19.75 -19.75
CA THR A 533 -2.85 -19.75 -19.93
C THR A 533 -2.43 -19.07 -21.23
N ASP A 534 -3.04 -19.41 -22.37
CA ASP A 534 -2.73 -18.82 -23.68
C ASP A 534 -3.04 -17.33 -23.76
N TYR A 535 -4.10 -16.88 -23.10
CA TYR A 535 -4.43 -15.47 -23.00
C TYR A 535 -3.39 -14.74 -22.16
N ILE A 536 -3.04 -15.28 -21.00
CA ILE A 536 -2.06 -14.69 -20.07
C ILE A 536 -0.69 -14.60 -20.76
N THR A 537 -0.26 -15.66 -21.46
CA THR A 537 1.01 -15.69 -22.20
C THR A 537 1.07 -14.57 -23.23
N ARG A 538 0.01 -14.39 -24.03
CA ARG A 538 -0.07 -13.31 -25.02
C ARG A 538 -0.19 -11.93 -24.39
N PHE A 539 -0.97 -11.80 -23.33
CA PHE A 539 -1.20 -10.53 -22.66
C PHE A 539 0.09 -9.98 -22.04
N LEU A 540 0.88 -10.84 -21.40
CA LEU A 540 2.13 -10.47 -20.75
C LEU A 540 3.34 -10.44 -21.71
N ASP A 541 3.18 -10.90 -22.95
CA ASP A 541 4.26 -11.05 -23.93
C ASP A 541 5.41 -11.92 -23.39
N ILE A 542 5.05 -13.12 -22.92
CA ILE A 542 5.97 -14.11 -22.32
C ILE A 542 5.97 -15.43 -23.09
N ASN A 543 6.89 -16.35 -22.74
CA ASN A 543 7.04 -17.61 -23.45
C ASN A 543 6.11 -18.71 -22.92
N HIS A 544 5.95 -18.80 -21.60
CA HIS A 544 5.23 -19.91 -20.98
C HIS A 544 4.40 -19.45 -19.78
N THR A 545 3.12 -19.86 -19.74
CA THR A 545 2.28 -19.82 -18.53
C THR A 545 1.98 -21.25 -18.10
N ILE A 546 2.38 -21.61 -16.88
CA ILE A 546 2.25 -22.96 -16.32
C ILE A 546 1.37 -22.88 -15.08
N VAL A 547 0.30 -23.68 -15.03
CA VAL A 547 -0.50 -23.79 -13.81
C VAL A 547 0.17 -24.79 -12.87
N ALA A 548 0.41 -24.37 -11.64
CA ALA A 548 1.02 -25.18 -10.59
C ALA A 548 0.10 -25.29 -9.38
N LYS A 549 0.26 -26.35 -8.60
CA LYS A 549 -0.40 -26.45 -7.29
C LYS A 549 0.12 -25.35 -6.37
N ASN A 550 -0.73 -24.84 -5.49
CA ASN A 550 -0.33 -23.80 -4.53
C ASN A 550 0.47 -24.40 -3.36
N GLU A 551 1.66 -24.91 -3.64
CA GLU A 551 2.49 -25.63 -2.67
C GLU A 551 3.81 -24.89 -2.46
N GLY A 552 4.22 -24.69 -1.22
CA GLY A 552 5.57 -24.25 -0.87
C GLY A 552 5.92 -22.79 -1.17
N ARG A 553 4.94 -21.89 -1.21
CA ARG A 553 5.13 -20.46 -1.55
C ARG A 553 5.98 -20.26 -2.83
N GLU A 554 6.70 -19.16 -2.99
CA GLU A 554 7.57 -18.94 -4.15
C GLU A 554 8.68 -20.01 -4.29
N GLY A 555 9.15 -20.57 -3.18
CA GLY A 555 10.21 -21.58 -3.22
C GLY A 555 9.80 -22.89 -3.89
N GLY A 556 8.55 -23.30 -3.74
CA GLY A 556 8.01 -24.47 -4.44
C GLY A 556 8.01 -24.28 -5.97
N THR A 557 7.72 -23.06 -6.44
CA THR A 557 7.81 -22.71 -7.86
C THR A 557 9.25 -22.84 -8.36
N TYR A 558 10.22 -22.27 -7.64
CA TYR A 558 11.60 -22.25 -8.09
C TYR A 558 12.23 -23.64 -8.09
N LEU A 559 11.97 -24.45 -7.06
CA LEU A 559 12.43 -25.84 -7.01
C LEU A 559 11.84 -26.67 -8.14
N LYS A 560 10.53 -26.55 -8.39
CA LYS A 560 9.87 -27.23 -9.51
C LYS A 560 10.55 -26.89 -10.83
N HIS A 561 10.80 -25.61 -11.10
CA HIS A 561 11.50 -25.19 -12.32
C HIS A 561 12.92 -25.76 -12.41
N ILE A 562 13.69 -25.73 -11.31
CA ILE A 562 15.06 -26.28 -11.28
C ILE A 562 15.05 -27.78 -11.56
N ILE A 563 14.17 -28.54 -10.91
CA ILE A 563 14.09 -30.00 -11.05
C ILE A 563 13.69 -30.37 -12.49
N GLU A 564 12.62 -29.74 -13.02
CA GLU A 564 12.09 -30.06 -14.36
C GLU A 564 13.05 -29.66 -15.49
N ASN A 565 13.95 -28.71 -15.26
CA ASN A 565 14.83 -28.15 -16.29
C ASN A 565 16.32 -28.31 -15.97
N TYR A 566 16.70 -29.14 -15.00
CA TYR A 566 18.05 -29.19 -14.42
C TYR A 566 19.17 -29.23 -15.48
N ASP A 567 18.98 -30.04 -16.52
CA ASP A 567 19.93 -30.23 -17.63
C ASP A 567 19.82 -29.18 -18.76
N THR A 568 18.71 -28.45 -18.83
CA THR A 568 18.36 -27.50 -19.90
C THR A 568 18.25 -26.04 -19.43
N LEU A 569 18.61 -25.75 -18.17
CA LEU A 569 18.70 -24.38 -17.63
C LEU A 569 19.54 -23.47 -18.56
N ALA A 570 19.04 -22.25 -18.75
CA ALA A 570 19.77 -21.15 -19.39
C ALA A 570 21.08 -20.83 -18.65
N ARG A 571 21.94 -19.99 -19.24
CA ARG A 571 23.20 -19.59 -18.59
C ARG A 571 22.97 -18.97 -17.21
N HIS A 572 21.95 -18.12 -17.10
CA HIS A 572 21.46 -17.57 -15.83
C HIS A 572 19.95 -17.78 -15.70
N THR A 573 19.47 -17.83 -14.46
CA THR A 573 18.05 -17.83 -14.12
C THR A 573 17.79 -16.71 -13.11
N LEU A 574 16.86 -15.82 -13.44
CA LEU A 574 16.28 -14.81 -12.55
C LEU A 574 15.01 -15.40 -11.93
N PHE A 575 14.99 -15.57 -10.62
CA PHE A 575 13.84 -16.00 -9.84
C PHE A 575 13.20 -14.81 -9.14
N MET A 576 11.89 -14.65 -9.27
CA MET A 576 11.13 -13.58 -8.61
C MET A 576 9.66 -13.92 -8.37
N GLN A 577 9.05 -13.21 -7.43
CA GLN A 577 7.59 -13.18 -7.27
C GLN A 577 6.97 -12.24 -8.32
N ALA A 578 5.68 -12.43 -8.63
CA ALA A 578 4.97 -11.56 -9.57
C ALA A 578 4.85 -10.11 -9.07
N ALA A 579 4.77 -9.89 -7.75
CA ALA A 579 4.90 -8.59 -7.11
C ALA A 579 6.16 -8.58 -6.21
N PRO A 580 7.36 -8.36 -6.79
CA PRO A 580 8.61 -8.41 -6.03
C PRO A 580 8.66 -7.30 -4.97
N HIS A 581 9.03 -7.68 -3.74
CA HIS A 581 9.09 -6.74 -2.63
C HIS A 581 10.18 -5.68 -2.86
N ALA A 582 9.80 -4.40 -2.72
CA ALA A 582 10.65 -3.24 -3.00
C ALA A 582 11.26 -3.26 -4.41
N PHE A 583 10.39 -3.27 -5.41
CA PHE A 583 10.77 -3.39 -6.82
C PHE A 583 11.80 -2.35 -7.31
N SER A 584 11.79 -1.12 -6.77
CA SER A 584 12.79 -0.10 -7.09
C SER A 584 14.22 -0.55 -6.73
N GLU A 585 14.40 -1.09 -5.52
CA GLU A 585 15.70 -1.59 -5.04
C GLU A 585 16.13 -2.87 -5.78
N PHE A 586 15.15 -3.70 -6.14
CA PHE A 586 15.32 -4.86 -6.99
C PHE A 586 15.89 -4.43 -8.36
N LEU A 587 15.26 -3.45 -9.03
CA LEU A 587 15.69 -2.97 -10.34
C LEU A 587 17.06 -2.27 -10.28
N GLU A 588 17.30 -1.46 -9.26
CA GLU A 588 18.60 -0.84 -9.01
C GLU A 588 19.69 -1.91 -8.86
N THR A 589 19.45 -2.93 -8.04
CA THR A 589 20.43 -4.01 -7.82
C THR A 589 20.66 -4.82 -9.08
N LEU A 590 19.60 -5.21 -9.78
CA LEU A 590 19.67 -5.98 -11.00
C LEU A 590 20.42 -5.21 -12.09
N SER A 591 20.08 -3.95 -12.33
CA SER A 591 20.74 -3.11 -13.34
C SER A 591 22.22 -2.83 -13.03
N THR A 592 22.57 -2.71 -11.76
CA THR A 592 23.91 -2.33 -11.30
C THR A 592 24.88 -3.51 -11.23
N TYR A 593 24.42 -4.64 -10.72
CA TYR A 593 25.28 -5.77 -10.36
C TYR A 593 25.16 -6.97 -11.30
N PHE A 594 24.10 -7.13 -12.10
CA PHE A 594 24.01 -8.27 -13.01
C PHE A 594 24.89 -8.07 -14.25
N TYR A 595 25.74 -9.05 -14.54
CA TYR A 595 26.57 -9.10 -15.75
C TYR A 595 26.94 -10.55 -16.11
N GLU A 596 27.72 -10.72 -17.18
CA GLU A 596 28.01 -12.04 -17.77
C GLU A 596 28.71 -13.04 -16.85
N ASP A 597 29.51 -12.58 -15.88
CA ASP A 597 30.18 -13.46 -14.91
C ASP A 597 29.43 -13.56 -13.56
N THR A 598 28.16 -13.15 -13.52
CA THR A 598 27.33 -13.30 -12.31
C THR A 598 27.14 -14.78 -11.96
N GLY A 599 27.68 -15.21 -10.83
CA GLY A 599 27.49 -16.58 -10.34
C GLY A 599 26.20 -16.72 -9.55
N VAL A 600 26.06 -15.94 -8.46
CA VAL A 600 24.84 -15.84 -7.64
C VAL A 600 24.71 -14.43 -7.07
N LEU A 601 23.58 -13.79 -7.31
CA LEU A 601 23.26 -12.42 -6.88
C LEU A 601 21.87 -12.40 -6.20
N SER A 602 21.80 -11.93 -4.96
CA SER A 602 20.53 -11.64 -4.30
C SER A 602 20.03 -10.27 -4.73
N LEU A 603 18.74 -10.17 -5.02
CA LEU A 603 18.05 -8.92 -5.28
C LEU A 603 17.28 -8.42 -4.04
N GLY A 604 17.32 -9.20 -2.95
CA GLY A 604 16.92 -8.78 -1.61
C GLY A 604 18.12 -8.57 -0.68
N PRO A 605 17.88 -8.12 0.58
CA PRO A 605 18.95 -7.79 1.50
C PRO A 605 19.71 -9.03 1.96
N TYR A 606 21.02 -8.84 2.16
CA TYR A 606 21.91 -9.85 2.72
C TYR A 606 21.98 -9.76 4.23
N GLN A 607 22.14 -10.92 4.86
CA GLN A 607 22.35 -11.02 6.29
C GLN A 607 23.32 -12.15 6.64
N ARG A 608 23.64 -12.25 7.92
CA ARG A 608 24.54 -13.27 8.45
C ARG A 608 23.86 -13.98 9.60
N CYS A 609 24.16 -15.26 9.72
CA CYS A 609 23.79 -16.00 10.90
C CYS A 609 24.89 -17.00 11.29
N SER A 610 24.92 -17.40 12.56
CA SER A 610 25.79 -18.49 13.02
C SER A 610 25.08 -19.82 12.81
N CYS A 611 25.83 -20.85 12.39
CA CYS A 611 25.28 -22.17 12.11
C CYS A 611 24.53 -22.81 13.29
N GLY A 612 24.98 -22.58 14.53
CA GLY A 612 24.32 -23.15 15.72
C GLY A 612 23.16 -22.34 16.27
N ALA A 613 22.92 -21.12 15.77
CA ALA A 613 21.90 -20.22 16.29
C ALA A 613 21.47 -19.23 15.19
N CYS A 614 21.01 -19.77 14.06
CA CYS A 614 20.69 -18.97 12.89
C CYS A 614 19.39 -18.16 13.14
N ARG A 615 19.50 -16.98 13.74
CA ARG A 615 18.35 -16.17 14.16
C ARG A 615 17.86 -15.23 13.06
N ASP A 616 16.57 -14.96 13.05
CA ASP A 616 16.02 -13.81 12.32
C ASP A 616 16.49 -12.51 13.01
N PRO A 617 17.14 -11.58 12.29
CA PRO A 617 17.63 -10.35 12.90
C PRO A 617 16.60 -9.24 12.98
N TYR A 618 15.42 -9.38 12.37
CA TYR A 618 14.28 -8.48 12.55
C TYR A 618 13.33 -9.00 13.62
N ASN A 619 13.35 -10.30 13.91
CA ASN A 619 12.53 -10.93 14.95
C ASN A 619 13.37 -11.86 15.84
N HIS A 620 13.99 -11.24 16.86
CA HIS A 620 14.99 -11.86 17.75
C HIS A 620 14.70 -13.26 18.34
N PRO A 621 13.45 -13.70 18.55
CA PRO A 621 13.22 -15.03 19.06
C PRO A 621 13.05 -16.12 17.99
N ILE A 622 12.99 -15.79 16.69
CA ILE A 622 12.87 -16.80 15.63
C ILE A 622 14.25 -17.37 15.29
N VAL A 623 14.37 -18.70 15.32
CA VAL A 623 15.58 -19.44 14.94
C VAL A 623 15.27 -20.32 13.73
N TRP A 624 16.03 -20.15 12.65
CA TRP A 624 15.93 -20.91 11.41
C TRP A 624 16.72 -22.22 11.49
N ASN A 625 16.22 -23.16 12.32
CA ASN A 625 16.91 -24.42 12.63
C ASN A 625 17.20 -25.30 11.40
N ARG A 626 16.45 -25.12 10.30
CA ARG A 626 16.60 -25.91 9.08
C ARG A 626 17.65 -25.36 8.11
N VAL A 627 18.13 -24.13 8.28
CA VAL A 627 19.19 -23.55 7.42
C VAL A 627 20.50 -24.37 7.47
N PRO A 628 21.04 -24.77 8.64
CA PRO A 628 22.22 -25.62 8.73
C PRO A 628 22.05 -27.02 8.11
N GLU A 629 20.83 -27.56 8.15
CA GLU A 629 20.52 -28.85 7.53
C GLU A 629 20.48 -28.75 6.01
N ILE A 630 19.87 -27.69 5.47
CA ILE A 630 19.94 -27.37 4.05
C ILE A 630 21.39 -27.21 3.61
N TYR A 631 22.23 -26.54 4.40
CA TYR A 631 23.67 -26.47 4.12
C TYR A 631 24.30 -27.87 4.05
N THR A 632 24.04 -28.71 5.04
CA THR A 632 24.61 -30.06 5.12
C THR A 632 24.17 -30.93 3.96
N LEU A 633 22.90 -30.85 3.57
CA LEU A 633 22.33 -31.57 2.42
C LEU A 633 22.96 -31.13 1.09
N THR A 634 23.21 -29.84 0.92
CA THR A 634 23.71 -29.27 -0.36
C THR A 634 25.24 -29.31 -0.49
N HIS A 635 25.97 -29.25 0.62
CA HIS A 635 27.44 -29.20 0.62
C HIS A 635 28.12 -30.51 1.04
N GLU A 636 27.33 -31.49 1.50
CA GLU A 636 27.81 -32.77 2.05
C GLU A 636 28.85 -32.57 3.17
N LYS A 637 28.70 -31.47 3.94
CA LYS A 637 29.60 -31.05 5.01
C LYS A 637 28.82 -30.36 6.11
N PHE A 638 29.31 -30.45 7.35
CA PHE A 638 28.75 -29.66 8.44
C PHE A 638 28.92 -28.16 8.22
N CYS A 639 27.93 -27.42 8.71
CA CYS A 639 27.87 -25.96 8.61
C CYS A 639 29.09 -25.29 9.27
N PRO A 640 29.76 -24.33 8.60
CA PRO A 640 31.04 -23.80 9.04
C PRO A 640 30.89 -22.83 10.22
N LYS A 641 31.86 -22.84 11.15
CA LYS A 641 31.89 -21.94 12.31
C LYS A 641 31.91 -20.44 11.93
N SER A 642 32.35 -20.11 10.72
CA SER A 642 32.35 -18.73 10.18
C SER A 642 30.95 -18.14 9.98
N GLY A 643 29.90 -18.97 10.08
CA GLY A 643 28.51 -18.58 9.81
C GLY A 643 28.16 -18.67 8.33
N LEU A 644 26.89 -18.36 8.04
CA LEU A 644 26.29 -18.43 6.71
C LEU A 644 25.82 -17.06 6.24
N LEU A 645 25.72 -16.93 4.92
CA LEU A 645 25.05 -15.81 4.25
C LEU A 645 23.56 -16.14 4.11
N LEU A 646 22.70 -15.25 4.60
CA LEU A 646 21.26 -15.33 4.46
C LEU A 646 20.75 -14.30 3.45
N THR A 647 19.60 -14.61 2.85
CA THR A 647 18.86 -13.71 1.95
C THR A 647 17.41 -13.53 2.34
N PHE A 648 16.83 -12.42 1.92
CA PHE A 648 15.42 -12.09 2.13
C PHE A 648 14.70 -11.83 0.82
N LYS A 649 13.38 -11.99 0.83
CA LYS A 649 12.44 -11.72 -0.27
C LYS A 649 12.47 -12.71 -1.44
N GLY A 650 13.29 -13.77 -1.38
CA GLY A 650 13.25 -14.87 -2.37
C GLY A 650 13.45 -14.44 -3.83
N GLN A 651 14.17 -13.35 -4.08
CA GLN A 651 14.38 -12.77 -5.41
C GLN A 651 15.88 -12.70 -5.71
N MET A 652 16.33 -13.39 -6.77
CA MET A 652 17.75 -13.64 -7.02
C MET A 652 18.05 -14.02 -8.48
N VAL A 653 19.31 -13.88 -8.86
CA VAL A 653 19.88 -14.43 -10.09
C VAL A 653 20.90 -15.52 -9.73
N ALA A 654 20.85 -16.66 -10.40
CA ALA A 654 21.85 -17.72 -10.27
C ALA A 654 22.26 -18.25 -11.64
N SER A 655 23.55 -18.54 -11.81
CA SER A 655 24.08 -19.24 -12.98
C SER A 655 23.75 -20.72 -12.93
N ASN A 656 23.55 -21.36 -14.08
CA ASN A 656 23.35 -22.81 -14.14
C ASN A 656 24.52 -23.59 -13.50
N LYS A 657 25.75 -23.10 -13.63
CA LYS A 657 26.94 -23.68 -12.98
C LYS A 657 26.83 -23.69 -11.46
N HIS A 658 26.23 -22.67 -10.86
CA HIS A 658 26.04 -22.61 -9.42
C HIS A 658 24.81 -23.41 -8.95
N ILE A 659 23.73 -23.45 -9.74
CA ILE A 659 22.57 -24.32 -9.49
C ILE A 659 23.02 -25.80 -9.49
N ARG A 660 23.82 -26.21 -10.48
CA ARG A 660 24.29 -27.60 -10.62
C ARG A 660 25.38 -28.05 -9.65
N LYS A 661 25.90 -27.16 -8.79
CA LYS A 661 26.78 -27.60 -7.71
C LYS A 661 26.02 -28.41 -6.66
N THR A 662 24.73 -28.12 -6.49
CA THR A 662 23.81 -28.92 -5.70
C THR A 662 23.26 -30.04 -6.58
N LYS A 663 23.36 -31.28 -6.12
CA LYS A 663 22.84 -32.45 -6.84
C LYS A 663 21.31 -32.39 -6.94
N ILE A 664 20.74 -32.93 -8.02
CA ILE A 664 19.29 -32.87 -8.27
C ILE A 664 18.49 -33.52 -7.13
N GLU A 665 19.00 -34.60 -6.53
CA GLU A 665 18.35 -35.32 -5.43
C GLU A 665 18.22 -34.46 -4.17
N ALA A 666 19.14 -33.50 -3.96
CA ALA A 666 19.01 -32.54 -2.88
C ALA A 666 17.86 -31.55 -3.13
N TYR A 667 17.67 -31.09 -4.37
CA TYR A 667 16.52 -30.26 -4.73
C TYR A 667 15.20 -31.00 -4.56
N GLU A 668 15.12 -32.25 -5.00
CA GLU A 668 13.94 -33.10 -4.86
C GLU A 668 13.57 -33.32 -3.39
N ARG A 669 14.55 -33.66 -2.54
CA ARG A 669 14.34 -33.82 -1.09
C ARG A 669 13.85 -32.54 -0.43
N ILE A 670 14.40 -31.39 -0.79
CA ILE A 670 13.94 -30.09 -0.27
C ILE A 670 12.51 -29.82 -0.74
N TYR A 671 12.19 -30.14 -1.99
CA TYR A 671 10.85 -29.95 -2.55
C TYR A 671 9.81 -30.87 -1.88
N ASP A 672 10.16 -32.12 -1.59
CA ASP A 672 9.30 -33.03 -0.84
C ASP A 672 9.09 -32.56 0.60
N THR A 673 10.16 -32.15 1.28
CA THR A 673 10.08 -31.57 2.64
C THR A 673 9.11 -30.39 2.67
N LEU A 674 9.18 -29.51 1.67
CA LEU A 674 8.31 -28.34 1.56
C LEU A 674 6.83 -28.70 1.41
N ARG A 675 6.51 -29.86 0.82
CA ARG A 675 5.13 -30.31 0.55
C ARG A 675 4.55 -31.20 1.65
N TYR A 676 5.38 -32.00 2.30
CA TYR A 676 4.91 -33.10 3.16
C TYR A 676 5.30 -32.96 4.64
N SER A 677 6.22 -32.05 4.99
CA SER A 677 6.73 -31.92 6.36
C SER A 677 6.14 -30.70 7.10
N LEU A 678 4.82 -30.74 7.34
CA LEU A 678 4.15 -29.72 8.17
C LEU A 678 4.30 -30.03 9.66
N ASN A 679 4.38 -28.97 10.47
CA ASN A 679 4.39 -28.98 11.95
C ASN A 679 5.64 -29.60 12.61
N LEU A 680 6.68 -29.98 11.86
CA LEU A 680 7.83 -30.69 12.44
C LEU A 680 8.81 -29.78 13.22
N ASP A 681 8.78 -28.45 13.05
CA ASP A 681 9.81 -27.54 13.60
C ASP A 681 9.32 -26.18 14.09
N ARG A 682 8.01 -26.01 14.23
CA ARG A 682 7.45 -24.70 14.57
C ARG A 682 7.88 -24.31 15.99
N PRO A 683 8.53 -23.14 16.20
CA PRO A 683 8.70 -22.62 17.55
C PRO A 683 7.32 -22.27 18.12
N ALA A 684 6.86 -23.09 19.08
CA ALA A 684 5.47 -23.19 19.54
C ALA A 684 4.82 -21.87 20.01
N ALA A 685 5.60 -20.87 20.41
CA ALA A 685 5.08 -19.67 21.08
C ALA A 685 5.01 -18.39 20.20
N ILE A 686 5.66 -18.34 19.02
CA ILE A 686 5.99 -17.04 18.40
C ILE A 686 5.57 -16.94 16.94
N TRP A 687 5.46 -18.08 16.25
CA TRP A 687 4.91 -18.14 14.90
C TRP A 687 3.36 -18.07 14.90
N GLY A 688 2.73 -17.65 15.99
CA GLY A 688 1.28 -17.69 16.24
C GLY A 688 0.40 -16.84 15.32
N PHE A 689 0.98 -16.12 14.35
CA PHE A 689 0.27 -15.27 13.39
C PHE A 689 0.03 -15.91 12.02
N TYR A 690 0.78 -16.96 11.68
CA TYR A 690 0.62 -17.67 10.40
C TYR A 690 0.17 -19.10 10.65
N GLU A 691 -0.87 -19.51 9.96
CA GLU A 691 -1.26 -20.91 9.87
C GLU A 691 -0.23 -21.63 8.99
N GLU A 692 0.32 -22.72 9.55
CA GLU A 692 1.25 -23.56 8.82
C GLU A 692 0.42 -24.47 7.90
N SER A 693 0.72 -24.44 6.61
CA SER A 693 0.01 -25.23 5.62
C SER A 693 0.94 -25.58 4.47
N VAL A 694 0.51 -26.46 3.58
CA VAL A 694 1.28 -26.77 2.36
C VAL A 694 1.47 -25.52 1.50
N THR A 695 0.57 -24.55 1.57
CA THR A 695 0.67 -23.29 0.81
C THR A 695 1.66 -22.31 1.46
N ASN A 696 1.82 -22.38 2.79
CA ASN A 696 2.64 -21.50 3.62
C ASN A 696 3.46 -22.27 4.67
N PRO A 697 4.36 -23.20 4.27
CA PRO A 697 5.09 -24.03 5.23
C PRO A 697 6.16 -23.21 5.95
N TYR A 698 6.38 -23.47 7.24
CA TYR A 698 7.45 -22.82 8.00
C TYR A 698 8.84 -23.07 7.37
N PHE A 699 9.04 -24.30 6.86
CA PHE A 699 10.24 -24.66 6.10
C PHE A 699 10.44 -23.77 4.85
N GLY A 700 9.36 -23.29 4.23
CA GLY A 700 9.43 -22.36 3.09
C GLY A 700 10.15 -21.06 3.43
N HIS A 701 9.98 -20.55 4.65
CA HIS A 701 10.72 -19.37 5.12
C HIS A 701 12.19 -19.68 5.40
N SER A 702 12.51 -20.87 5.91
CA SER A 702 13.91 -21.31 6.05
C SER A 702 14.59 -21.45 4.69
N LEU A 703 13.85 -21.95 3.68
CA LEU A 703 14.31 -22.05 2.30
C LEU A 703 14.56 -20.66 1.68
N GLU A 704 13.67 -19.70 1.90
CA GLU A 704 13.84 -18.29 1.46
C GLU A 704 15.17 -17.69 1.95
N ARG A 705 15.56 -18.04 3.19
CA ARG A 705 16.84 -17.62 3.81
C ARG A 705 18.05 -18.34 3.23
N SER A 706 17.85 -19.48 2.58
CA SER A 706 18.90 -20.43 2.20
C SER A 706 19.26 -20.40 0.72
N TRP A 707 18.63 -19.60 -0.14
CA TRP A 707 18.89 -19.65 -1.59
C TRP A 707 20.37 -19.50 -1.97
N MET A 708 21.10 -18.58 -1.31
CA MET A 708 22.54 -18.45 -1.56
C MET A 708 23.31 -19.70 -1.14
N THR A 709 22.85 -20.40 -0.09
CA THR A 709 23.40 -21.68 0.33
C THR A 709 23.13 -22.75 -0.72
N LEU A 710 21.90 -22.89 -1.22
CA LEU A 710 21.57 -23.85 -2.30
C LEU A 710 22.43 -23.65 -3.55
N PHE A 711 22.92 -22.44 -3.80
CA PHE A 711 23.76 -22.11 -4.95
C PHE A 711 25.25 -21.97 -4.59
N HIS A 712 25.70 -22.51 -3.45
CA HIS A 712 27.10 -22.50 -3.00
C HIS A 712 27.74 -21.09 -2.95
N CYS A 713 26.96 -20.09 -2.57
CA CYS A 713 27.41 -18.72 -2.31
C CYS A 713 27.30 -18.41 -0.82
N VAL A 714 28.14 -19.07 -0.02
CA VAL A 714 28.06 -19.08 1.45
C VAL A 714 29.04 -18.11 2.12
N ARG A 715 29.41 -17.03 1.44
CA ARG A 715 30.41 -16.04 1.90
C ARG A 715 29.76 -14.98 2.80
N PRO A 716 29.75 -15.10 4.14
CA PRO A 716 29.05 -14.15 5.01
C PRO A 716 29.59 -12.72 4.85
N GLU A 717 30.85 -12.54 4.45
CA GLU A 717 31.45 -11.24 4.18
C GLU A 717 30.64 -10.39 3.19
N LEU A 718 29.93 -11.02 2.23
CA LEU A 718 29.12 -10.35 1.22
C LEU A 718 28.08 -9.40 1.82
N ALA A 719 27.51 -9.74 2.98
CA ALA A 719 26.55 -8.86 3.64
C ALA A 719 27.14 -7.49 4.00
N ARG A 720 28.41 -7.43 4.43
CA ARG A 720 29.08 -6.15 4.75
C ARG A 720 29.62 -5.48 3.49
N THR A 721 30.20 -6.23 2.57
CA THR A 721 30.82 -5.62 1.37
C THR A 721 29.76 -5.00 0.48
N CYS A 722 28.60 -5.64 0.34
CA CYS A 722 27.51 -5.12 -0.47
C CYS A 722 26.92 -3.83 0.13
N GLU A 723 26.64 -3.82 1.44
CA GLU A 723 26.13 -2.64 2.13
C GLU A 723 27.08 -1.45 2.01
N ARG A 724 28.38 -1.68 2.27
CA ARG A 724 29.41 -0.65 2.11
C ARG A 724 29.51 -0.15 0.67
N ASN A 725 29.42 -1.05 -0.32
CA ASN A 725 29.50 -0.67 -1.73
C ASN A 725 28.30 0.19 -2.16
N ARG A 726 27.08 -0.13 -1.69
CA ARG A 726 25.89 0.72 -1.92
C ARG A 726 26.03 2.12 -1.31
N GLN A 727 26.65 2.23 -0.14
CA GLN A 727 26.93 3.54 0.48
C GLN A 727 28.00 4.34 -0.28
N LEU A 728 29.01 3.67 -0.83
CA LEU A 728 30.09 4.30 -1.60
C LEU A 728 29.64 4.73 -2.99
N ASP A 729 28.81 3.94 -3.67
CA ASP A 729 28.23 4.27 -4.97
C ASP A 729 27.52 5.62 -4.92
N ARG A 730 26.67 5.81 -3.90
CA ARG A 730 25.96 7.07 -3.63
C ARG A 730 26.86 8.28 -3.36
N ARG A 731 28.13 8.07 -3.02
CA ARG A 731 29.07 9.14 -2.61
C ARG A 731 30.20 9.41 -3.61
N SER A 732 30.62 8.41 -4.40
CA SER A 732 31.92 8.45 -5.09
C SER A 732 31.94 7.85 -6.50
N GLY A 733 30.85 7.23 -6.97
CA GLY A 733 30.76 6.61 -8.30
C GLY A 733 31.74 5.44 -8.56
N HIS A 734 32.50 4.99 -7.55
CA HIS A 734 33.42 3.86 -7.65
C HIS A 734 32.69 2.55 -7.31
N LEU A 735 31.94 2.03 -8.29
CA LEU A 735 31.15 0.83 -8.12
C LEU A 735 31.95 -0.45 -8.38
N ARG A 736 32.16 -1.26 -7.33
CA ARG A 736 32.62 -2.65 -7.50
C ARG A 736 31.46 -3.57 -7.82
N ARG A 737 31.29 -3.93 -9.09
CA ARG A 737 30.21 -4.84 -9.55
C ARG A 737 30.27 -6.23 -8.89
N ASP A 738 31.43 -6.67 -8.44
CA ASP A 738 31.62 -7.96 -7.77
C ASP A 738 31.30 -7.94 -6.25
N ALA A 739 31.07 -6.78 -5.65
CA ALA A 739 30.97 -6.62 -4.19
C ALA A 739 29.70 -7.23 -3.56
N CYS A 740 28.66 -7.48 -4.37
CA CYS A 740 27.34 -7.96 -3.95
C CYS A 740 27.01 -9.36 -4.45
N GLN A 741 27.98 -10.13 -4.96
CA GLN A 741 27.67 -11.43 -5.57
C GLN A 741 28.84 -12.42 -5.46
N CYS A 742 28.52 -13.71 -5.59
CA CYS A 742 29.53 -14.69 -5.95
C CYS A 742 29.72 -14.67 -7.46
N VAL A 743 30.92 -14.34 -7.93
CA VAL A 743 31.25 -14.31 -9.35
C VAL A 743 31.67 -15.70 -9.84
N MET A 744 31.38 -16.01 -11.09
CA MET A 744 31.97 -17.16 -11.77
C MET A 744 33.47 -16.91 -11.92
N LYS A 745 34.32 -17.69 -11.24
CA LYS A 745 35.75 -17.64 -11.52
C LYS A 745 35.96 -18.09 -12.97
N ARG A 746 36.52 -17.22 -13.82
CA ARG A 746 37.06 -17.66 -15.10
C ARG A 746 38.19 -18.63 -14.79
N GLY A 747 38.00 -19.90 -15.12
CA GLY A 747 39.06 -20.89 -15.04
C GLY A 747 40.22 -20.39 -15.91
N LYS A 748 41.34 -20.03 -15.29
CA LYS A 748 42.62 -20.32 -15.91
C LYS A 748 42.86 -21.78 -15.59
N ASP A 749 42.68 -22.66 -16.57
CA ASP A 749 43.29 -23.98 -16.57
C ASP A 749 44.81 -23.82 -16.73
N ASN A 750 45.44 -23.20 -15.74
CA ASN A 750 46.88 -23.26 -15.55
C ASN A 750 47.10 -24.04 -14.25
N GLY A 751 47.66 -25.24 -14.37
CA GLY A 751 48.27 -25.92 -13.23
C GLY A 751 49.17 -24.95 -12.48
N GLY A 752 48.86 -24.71 -11.21
CA GLY A 752 49.53 -23.68 -10.42
C GLY A 752 49.00 -23.57 -9.01
N ALA A 753 49.50 -24.45 -8.14
CA ALA A 753 49.65 -24.32 -6.68
C ALA A 753 48.46 -23.78 -5.86
N GLN A 754 47.84 -24.69 -5.10
CA GLN A 754 47.20 -24.37 -3.83
C GLN A 754 48.20 -23.65 -2.92
N LEU A 755 47.97 -22.38 -2.62
CA LEU A 755 48.54 -21.70 -1.46
C LEU A 755 47.69 -22.10 -0.25
N GLU A 756 48.07 -23.23 0.36
CA GLU A 756 47.65 -23.57 1.71
C GLU A 756 48.33 -22.63 2.71
N LEU A 757 47.54 -21.78 3.36
CA LEU A 757 47.93 -21.12 4.60
C LEU A 757 47.35 -21.91 5.77
N PHE A 758 48.05 -22.97 6.18
CA PHE A 758 47.93 -23.56 7.51
C PHE A 758 49.12 -23.13 8.37
N PRO A 759 48.91 -22.64 9.61
CA PRO A 759 50.02 -22.45 10.53
C PRO A 759 50.53 -23.81 11.01
N LYS A 760 51.86 -24.00 10.92
CA LYS A 760 52.61 -25.14 11.49
C LYS A 760 52.23 -25.35 12.96
N ILE A 761 51.43 -26.38 13.24
CA ILE A 761 51.35 -26.97 14.58
C ILE A 761 52.47 -28.01 14.69
N ARG A 762 53.35 -27.80 15.67
CA ARG A 762 54.43 -28.72 16.02
C ARG A 762 53.85 -30.04 16.54
N SER A 763 54.51 -31.12 16.16
CA SER A 763 54.34 -32.51 16.58
C SER A 763 53.84 -32.68 18.02
N ILE A 764 52.74 -33.40 18.19
CA ILE A 764 52.38 -34.08 19.44
C ILE A 764 52.63 -35.57 19.19
N GLN A 765 53.49 -36.16 20.03
CA GLN A 765 53.78 -37.58 20.05
C GLN A 765 52.53 -38.39 20.39
N TRP A 766 52.29 -39.45 19.62
CA TRP A 766 51.28 -40.45 19.91
C TRP A 766 51.80 -41.40 21.00
N GLY A 767 51.18 -41.35 22.17
CA GLY A 767 51.31 -42.36 23.22
C GLY A 767 50.36 -43.52 22.94
N ASN A 768 50.90 -44.74 23.08
CA ASN A 768 50.26 -46.03 22.86
C ASN A 768 48.91 -46.18 23.59
N PHE A 769 47.92 -46.72 22.87
CA PHE A 769 46.87 -47.55 23.48
C PHE A 769 46.83 -48.87 22.73
N SER A 770 47.07 -49.96 23.47
CA SER A 770 46.94 -51.35 23.05
C SER A 770 45.47 -51.75 22.97
N LEU A 771 45.20 -52.67 22.04
CA LEU A 771 43.93 -53.34 21.73
C LEU A 771 43.17 -53.89 22.95
#